data_AF-A0A800DG80-F1
#
_entry.id   AF-A0A800DG80-F1
#
_cell.length_a   1.000
_cell.length_b   1.000
_cell.length_c   1.000
_cell.angle_alpha   90.00
_cell.angle_beta   90.00
_cell.angle_gamma   90.00
#
_symmetry.space_group_name_H-M   'P 1'
#
loop_
_entity.id
_entity.type
_entity.pdbx_description
1 polymer ?
#
loop_
_entity_poly.entity_id
_entity_poly.type
_entity_poly.pdbx_seq_one_letter_code
_entity_poly.pdbx_strand_id
1 'polypeptide(L)'
;MRGHASDVVASLKDTRLLVLSAIVAALYAALLIPFKVLVVVPGYTEVRPAVVIPIAGSILFGPPAALGSAIGNVIGDFFGTLGLGSLFGAVGNFAFGLIPYRVWRALGLKGCRLGPMRETAVFSLSFAGLSFLGWFSARRMGLAGGVLLLSLAVLALFGSFLLLRGRRLSLFPLASSLLSIIAAYIFLTVGPWDRPLARAVAAGAALYALVTCYYIGRRFKQVPAFVLAAGLASVGCAVIIAWGLSLLGLLPFPILGVWISFSNTVIGVVLGATLLPLVYPRLERWGLTYERIVAKFSRPRGWLDVLGLALILVGAVGGLFLGLSLEEAGKVNLFVAPFVGLILIGCLLPTSLAREPVSAPSGALPPPPPPSLEEAWEAENFGFRYERTGAVALDGLSLSQRRGELLAVMGPTGAGKSTLCMSLNGLVPHHYPGETEGKIKVFGHDPRGRPPSAWAGLVGLVAQDFEAQIFSTETMLEVAFGPQSLGLPPEEIEERAKGALSACGLLPHIGRDPSSLSGGEKQRLALAGALALKPELLVLDEPTTDLDPEGREEFLKVVKGLRAEGKTILLVEHDPEMALLADRVAILEGGRVLVEGRPEEVFSKVGELERLGVRPPQLCQLLHKLGVGGFARTVGEARGALDREGFSLDRSKFERAVRERDGRLRRCGPPVLTVRRLSHTYPDGTVALKGISIDIREGEFVAIVGRNGSGKTTLVRIMAGLLRPTEGVSAYRGRNVAGFRLSELARRVGYVFQSPDEQIFAPTVFEEVAFGPRNFGLPEEEVERRVEEALSAVGLWERRGEDPFSLTRGERQRVAVASILASRPEVLILDEPTTGLDQKHLEEIMALLHRLNDAGHTIVIVTHDLRTVADHADRVVVMDSGRVVADGPTREVLGEEETLRAAGIVPPPIVSLSKTYGVVALTVEELAGALVRRGEGG
;
A
#
# COMPACT_ATOMS: atom_id res chain seq x y z
N MET A 1 51.81 12.27 -6.79
CA MET A 1 51.88 11.23 -5.74
C MET A 1 52.21 11.76 -4.33
N ARG A 2 52.94 12.87 -4.15
CA ARG A 2 53.37 13.35 -2.81
C ARG A 2 52.26 13.83 -1.86
N GLY A 3 51.13 14.32 -2.37
CA GLY A 3 49.99 14.79 -1.53
C GLY A 3 48.99 13.73 -1.06
N HIS A 4 49.18 12.45 -1.40
CA HIS A 4 48.21 11.38 -1.06
C HIS A 4 48.80 10.22 -0.27
N ALA A 5 50.13 10.09 -0.23
CA ALA A 5 50.78 9.33 0.84
C ALA A 5 50.41 9.94 2.21
N SER A 6 50.21 11.26 2.29
CA SER A 6 49.74 11.95 3.50
C SER A 6 48.33 11.58 3.93
N ASP A 7 47.39 11.29 3.02
CA ASP A 7 46.02 10.91 3.37
C ASP A 7 45.95 9.48 3.93
N VAL A 8 46.69 8.55 3.34
CA VAL A 8 46.82 7.18 3.85
C VAL A 8 47.56 7.18 5.18
N VAL A 9 48.67 7.92 5.29
CA VAL A 9 49.42 8.06 6.55
C VAL A 9 48.61 8.81 7.62
N ALA A 10 47.75 9.76 7.25
CA ALA A 10 46.81 10.41 8.17
C ALA A 10 45.72 9.43 8.65
N SER A 11 45.21 8.56 7.76
CA SER A 11 44.22 7.55 8.13
C SER A 11 44.77 6.47 9.07
N LEU A 12 46.06 6.13 8.95
CA LEU A 12 46.76 5.23 9.88
C LEU A 12 46.96 5.85 11.28
N LYS A 13 46.81 7.17 11.42
CA LYS A 13 46.82 7.87 12.72
C LYS A 13 45.44 7.92 13.36
N ASP A 14 44.37 7.70 12.60
CA ASP A 14 42.98 7.63 13.10
C ASP A 14 42.61 6.16 13.42
N THR A 15 42.38 5.90 14.70
CA THR A 15 42.08 4.55 15.21
C THR A 15 40.82 3.95 14.58
N ARG A 16 39.84 4.76 14.17
CA ARG A 16 38.60 4.27 13.54
C ARG A 16 38.86 3.75 12.13
N LEU A 17 39.68 4.48 11.37
CA LEU A 17 40.02 4.13 9.99
C LEU A 17 41.00 2.95 9.93
N LEU A 18 41.87 2.82 10.93
CA LEU A 18 42.74 1.66 11.09
C LEU A 18 41.94 0.37 11.38
N VAL A 19 40.97 0.43 12.30
CA VAL A 19 40.09 -0.70 12.62
C VAL A 19 39.24 -1.09 11.41
N LEU A 20 38.72 -0.10 10.68
CA LEU A 20 37.98 -0.34 9.44
C LEU A 20 38.85 -1.05 8.39
N SER A 21 40.10 -0.62 8.22
CA SER A 21 41.06 -1.29 7.31
C SER A 21 41.32 -2.74 7.72
N ALA A 22 41.44 -3.02 9.02
CA ALA A 22 41.66 -4.38 9.54
C ALA A 22 40.42 -5.29 9.34
N ILE A 23 39.22 -4.77 9.53
CA ILE A 23 37.96 -5.50 9.29
C ILE A 23 37.82 -5.82 7.80
N VAL A 24 38.07 -4.85 6.92
CA VAL A 24 38.03 -5.06 5.46
C VAL A 24 39.09 -6.07 5.02
N ALA A 25 40.29 -6.06 5.63
CA ALA A 25 41.34 -7.05 5.36
C ALA A 25 40.92 -8.46 5.77
N ALA A 26 40.32 -8.62 6.96
CA ALA A 26 39.86 -9.91 7.45
C ALA A 26 38.72 -10.49 6.61
N LEU A 27 37.73 -9.65 6.24
CA LEU A 27 36.62 -10.05 5.37
C LEU A 27 37.13 -10.45 3.97
N TYR A 28 38.01 -9.64 3.38
CA TYR A 28 38.58 -9.92 2.07
C TYR A 28 39.40 -11.22 2.08
N ALA A 29 40.24 -11.44 3.10
CA ALA A 29 41.02 -12.66 3.23
C ALA A 29 40.14 -13.91 3.44
N ALA A 30 39.14 -13.83 4.33
CA ALA A 30 38.21 -14.92 4.59
C ALA A 30 37.42 -15.35 3.34
N LEU A 31 37.07 -14.38 2.49
CA LEU A 31 36.42 -14.64 1.20
C LEU A 31 37.36 -15.19 0.13
N LEU A 32 38.67 -14.98 0.24
CA LEU A 32 39.63 -15.31 -0.83
C LEU A 32 40.37 -16.64 -0.58
N ILE A 33 40.61 -17.00 0.68
CA ILE A 33 41.27 -18.25 1.10
C ILE A 33 40.59 -19.51 0.51
N PRO A 34 39.26 -19.71 0.61
CA PRO A 34 38.62 -20.93 0.10
C PRO A 34 38.73 -21.09 -1.43
N PHE A 35 38.80 -19.98 -2.19
CA PHE A 35 38.89 -20.01 -3.66
C PHE A 35 40.32 -20.16 -4.19
N LYS A 36 41.34 -20.13 -3.33
CA LYS A 36 42.75 -20.33 -3.72
C LYS A 36 43.28 -21.73 -3.43
N VAL A 37 42.68 -22.41 -2.46
CA VAL A 37 43.07 -23.78 -2.06
C VAL A 37 42.48 -24.83 -3.01
N LEU A 38 41.47 -24.46 -3.81
CA LEU A 38 40.85 -25.29 -4.85
C LEU A 38 41.46 -24.95 -6.23
N VAL A 39 42.32 -25.82 -6.77
CA VAL A 39 42.70 -25.75 -8.18
C VAL A 39 41.56 -26.36 -9.00
N VAL A 40 40.77 -25.54 -9.69
CA VAL A 40 39.74 -26.00 -10.63
C VAL A 40 40.00 -25.40 -12.02
N VAL A 41 40.44 -26.28 -12.92
CA VAL A 41 40.42 -26.27 -14.41
C VAL A 41 40.99 -25.03 -15.16
N PRO A 42 41.98 -25.22 -16.07
CA PRO A 42 42.47 -24.15 -16.95
C PRO A 42 41.43 -23.77 -18.03
N GLY A 43 41.27 -22.48 -18.30
CA GLY A 43 40.59 -21.98 -19.52
C GLY A 43 39.47 -20.96 -19.33
N TYR A 44 39.07 -20.65 -18.10
CA TYR A 44 37.99 -19.68 -17.85
C TYR A 44 38.49 -18.52 -16.96
N THR A 45 38.45 -17.29 -17.48
CA THR A 45 38.68 -16.09 -16.68
C THR A 45 37.49 -15.85 -15.76
N GLU A 46 37.58 -16.33 -14.51
CA GLU A 46 36.58 -16.07 -13.48
C GLU A 46 36.68 -14.64 -12.93
N VAL A 47 35.55 -13.92 -12.91
CA VAL A 47 35.39 -12.72 -12.09
C VAL A 47 35.34 -13.18 -10.63
N ARG A 48 36.46 -13.06 -9.92
CA ARG A 48 36.53 -13.38 -8.49
C ARG A 48 35.56 -12.47 -7.72
N PRO A 49 34.64 -13.01 -6.89
CA PRO A 49 33.74 -12.20 -6.06
C PRO A 49 34.46 -11.15 -5.19
N ALA A 50 35.72 -11.43 -4.85
CA ALA A 50 36.59 -10.52 -4.11
C ALA A 50 36.83 -9.17 -4.81
N VAL A 51 36.73 -9.07 -6.15
CA VAL A 51 36.99 -7.83 -6.91
C VAL A 51 35.98 -6.70 -6.61
N VAL A 52 34.81 -7.05 -6.07
CA VAL A 52 33.77 -6.07 -5.71
C VAL A 52 34.12 -5.29 -4.44
N ILE A 53 34.82 -5.93 -3.50
CA ILE A 53 35.12 -5.36 -2.17
C ILE A 53 36.05 -4.13 -2.24
N PRO A 54 37.15 -4.12 -3.02
CA PRO A 54 37.99 -2.95 -3.18
C PRO A 54 37.22 -1.77 -3.76
N ILE A 55 36.31 -1.99 -4.72
CA ILE A 55 35.57 -0.93 -5.41
C ILE A 55 34.46 -0.37 -4.51
N ALA A 56 33.55 -1.23 -4.04
CA ALA A 56 32.43 -0.82 -3.20
C ALA A 56 32.90 -0.27 -1.86
N GLY A 57 33.86 -0.95 -1.22
CA GLY A 57 34.45 -0.51 0.05
C GLY A 57 35.15 0.85 -0.08
N SER A 58 35.87 1.10 -1.17
CA SER A 58 36.58 2.38 -1.36
C SER A 58 35.67 3.52 -1.75
N ILE A 59 34.55 3.28 -2.45
CA ILE A 59 33.53 4.30 -2.72
C ILE A 59 32.85 4.73 -1.42
N LEU A 60 32.54 3.78 -0.52
CA LEU A 60 31.85 4.04 0.74
C LEU A 60 32.76 4.61 1.83
N PHE A 61 33.97 4.07 1.96
CA PHE A 61 34.85 4.31 3.11
C PHE A 61 36.20 4.92 2.74
N GLY A 62 36.43 5.16 1.44
CA GLY A 62 37.62 5.86 0.95
C GLY A 62 38.91 5.03 0.99
N PRO A 63 40.08 5.70 1.01
CA PRO A 63 41.39 5.06 0.96
C PRO A 63 41.68 3.97 2.02
N PRO A 64 41.13 4.01 3.25
CA PRO A 64 41.30 2.94 4.25
C PRO A 64 40.74 1.59 3.81
N ALA A 65 39.61 1.56 3.09
CA ALA A 65 39.06 0.31 2.57
C ALA A 65 39.91 -0.25 1.42
N ALA A 66 40.44 0.60 0.54
CA ALA A 66 41.41 0.18 -0.48
C ALA A 66 42.65 -0.45 0.17
N LEU A 67 43.16 0.14 1.26
CA LEU A 67 44.28 -0.39 2.02
C LEU A 67 43.94 -1.73 2.70
N GLY A 68 42.75 -1.83 3.29
CA GLY A 68 42.25 -3.07 3.86
C GLY A 68 42.16 -4.21 2.84
N SER A 69 41.63 -3.96 1.64
CA SER A 69 41.57 -4.97 0.58
C SER A 69 42.96 -5.37 0.06
N ALA A 70 43.90 -4.42 -0.02
CA ALA A 70 45.28 -4.72 -0.39
C ALA A 70 45.98 -5.63 0.65
N ILE A 71 45.80 -5.33 1.94
CA ILE A 71 46.33 -6.15 3.04
C ILE A 71 45.64 -7.52 3.08
N GLY A 72 44.32 -7.57 2.91
CA GLY A 72 43.56 -8.81 2.84
C GLY A 72 43.99 -9.70 1.68
N ASN A 73 44.37 -9.12 0.54
CA ASN A 73 44.94 -9.88 -0.57
C ASN A 73 46.27 -10.52 -0.19
N VAL A 74 47.19 -9.77 0.44
CA VAL A 74 48.47 -10.33 0.92
C VAL A 74 48.24 -11.46 1.93
N ILE A 75 47.30 -11.29 2.86
CA ILE A 75 46.93 -12.33 3.84
C ILE A 75 46.37 -13.57 3.14
N GLY A 76 45.49 -13.41 2.15
CA GLY A 76 44.94 -14.52 1.39
C GLY A 76 45.96 -15.21 0.46
N ASP A 77 46.91 -14.46 -0.11
CA ASP A 77 48.05 -14.97 -0.90
C ASP A 77 49.04 -15.79 -0.05
N PHE A 78 49.12 -15.50 1.25
CA PHE A 78 49.98 -16.20 2.21
C PHE A 78 49.67 -17.71 2.29
N PHE A 79 48.44 -18.13 1.97
CA PHE A 79 47.99 -19.51 1.98
C PHE A 79 48.13 -20.24 0.62
N GLY A 80 48.67 -19.59 -0.42
CA GLY A 80 48.85 -20.14 -1.77
C GLY A 80 50.32 -20.16 -2.21
N THR A 81 50.78 -19.10 -2.89
CA THR A 81 52.19 -18.88 -3.27
C THR A 81 52.55 -17.42 -3.04
N LEU A 82 53.44 -17.15 -2.08
CA LEU A 82 54.00 -15.81 -1.88
C LEU A 82 55.09 -15.56 -2.92
N GLY A 83 54.86 -14.60 -3.81
CA GLY A 83 55.84 -14.19 -4.80
C GLY A 83 55.66 -12.72 -5.23
N LEU A 84 56.45 -12.29 -6.21
CA LEU A 84 56.33 -10.93 -6.79
C LEU A 84 54.89 -10.62 -7.25
N GLY A 85 54.16 -11.64 -7.74
CA GLY A 85 52.75 -11.53 -8.13
C GLY A 85 51.80 -11.11 -6.99
N SER A 86 52.07 -11.48 -5.73
CA SER A 86 51.27 -11.09 -4.57
C SER A 86 51.44 -9.62 -4.22
N LEU A 87 52.65 -9.10 -4.41
CA LEU A 87 52.94 -7.69 -4.24
C LEU A 87 52.26 -6.87 -5.34
N PHE A 88 52.33 -7.33 -6.60
CA PHE A 88 51.60 -6.71 -7.71
C PHE A 88 50.08 -6.81 -7.54
N GLY A 89 49.56 -7.91 -6.98
CA GLY A 89 48.15 -8.08 -6.64
C GLY A 89 47.67 -7.17 -5.51
N ALA A 90 48.49 -6.92 -4.50
CA ALA A 90 48.20 -5.97 -3.43
C ALA A 90 48.18 -4.53 -3.95
N VAL A 91 49.19 -4.15 -4.76
CA VAL A 91 49.25 -2.84 -5.43
C VAL A 91 48.09 -2.67 -6.41
N GLY A 92 47.75 -3.73 -7.14
CA GLY A 92 46.61 -3.78 -8.06
C GLY A 92 45.29 -3.57 -7.35
N ASN A 93 45.00 -4.30 -6.27
CA ASN A 93 43.76 -4.13 -5.50
C ASN A 93 43.66 -2.77 -4.80
N PHE A 94 44.80 -2.24 -4.33
CA PHE A 94 44.86 -0.88 -3.82
C PHE A 94 44.50 0.15 -4.91
N ALA A 95 45.03 -0.02 -6.13
CA ALA A 95 44.72 0.85 -7.26
C ALA A 95 43.27 0.67 -7.77
N PHE A 96 42.77 -0.55 -7.83
CA PHE A 96 41.39 -0.89 -8.22
C PHE A 96 40.34 -0.32 -7.26
N GLY A 97 40.65 -0.17 -5.97
CA GLY A 97 39.79 0.57 -5.05
C GLY A 97 39.94 2.10 -5.15
N LEU A 98 41.18 2.58 -5.28
CA LEU A 98 41.48 4.01 -5.18
C LEU A 98 41.16 4.80 -6.47
N ILE A 99 41.29 4.20 -7.66
CA ILE A 99 41.03 4.86 -8.95
C ILE A 99 39.53 5.16 -9.12
N PRO A 100 38.59 4.21 -8.94
CA PRO A 100 37.15 4.50 -8.99
C PRO A 100 36.72 5.53 -7.95
N TYR A 101 37.24 5.46 -6.72
CA TYR A 101 36.99 6.47 -5.69
C TYR A 101 37.44 7.87 -6.14
N ARG A 102 38.57 7.97 -6.85
CA ARG A 102 39.05 9.25 -7.39
C ARG A 102 38.22 9.76 -8.56
N VAL A 103 37.81 8.89 -9.48
CA VAL A 103 36.90 9.24 -10.57
C VAL A 103 35.57 9.74 -9.99
N TRP A 104 35.03 9.03 -8.99
CA TRP A 104 33.84 9.42 -8.24
C TRP A 104 33.97 10.80 -7.58
N ARG A 105 35.13 11.10 -6.99
CA ARG A 105 35.41 12.41 -6.37
C ARG A 105 35.70 13.53 -7.38
N ALA A 106 36.23 13.21 -8.56
CA ALA A 106 36.56 14.15 -9.62
C ALA A 106 35.35 14.58 -10.45
N LEU A 107 34.33 13.72 -10.57
CA LEU A 107 33.03 13.99 -11.22
C LEU A 107 32.15 15.02 -10.47
N GLY A 108 32.75 15.89 -9.64
CA GLY A 108 32.05 17.04 -9.07
C GLY A 108 31.05 16.75 -7.96
N LEU A 109 30.95 15.50 -7.46
CA LEU A 109 30.20 15.16 -6.24
C LEU A 109 30.96 15.63 -4.97
N LYS A 110 31.41 16.89 -4.97
CA LYS A 110 32.08 17.54 -3.84
C LYS A 110 31.02 18.02 -2.85
N GLY A 111 31.03 17.42 -1.66
CA GLY A 111 30.32 17.94 -0.50
C GLY A 111 28.86 17.52 -0.43
N CYS A 112 28.59 16.25 -0.16
CA CYS A 112 27.32 15.87 0.43
C CYS A 112 27.60 15.45 1.87
N ARG A 113 27.22 16.27 2.85
CA ARG A 113 26.83 15.74 4.16
C ARG A 113 25.76 14.69 3.86
N LEU A 114 25.94 13.47 4.37
CA LEU A 114 24.97 12.39 4.24
C LEU A 114 23.60 12.91 4.70
N GLY A 115 22.69 13.04 3.74
CA GLY A 115 21.28 13.35 3.98
C GLY A 115 20.44 12.08 3.78
N PRO A 116 19.25 11.99 4.42
CA PRO A 116 18.52 10.73 4.61
C PRO A 116 18.08 10.04 3.31
N MET A 117 17.77 10.79 2.25
CA MET A 117 17.19 10.22 1.03
C MET A 117 18.18 9.52 0.09
N ARG A 118 19.50 9.71 0.27
CA ARG A 118 20.51 8.96 -0.51
C ARG A 118 21.07 7.75 0.24
N GLU A 119 20.82 7.64 1.55
CA GLU A 119 21.12 6.44 2.33
C GLU A 119 20.28 5.26 1.83
N THR A 120 19.02 5.51 1.47
CA THR A 120 18.08 4.52 0.92
C THR A 120 18.50 4.02 -0.46
N ALA A 121 18.95 4.90 -1.37
CA ALA A 121 19.34 4.49 -2.73
C ALA A 121 20.59 3.58 -2.74
N VAL A 122 21.58 3.87 -1.88
CA VAL A 122 22.76 3.02 -1.70
C VAL A 122 22.41 1.72 -0.98
N PHE A 123 21.47 1.77 -0.02
CA PHE A 123 20.90 0.58 0.63
C PHE A 123 20.21 -0.32 -0.39
N SER A 124 19.36 0.23 -1.26
CA SER A 124 18.59 -0.50 -2.25
C SER A 124 19.46 -1.12 -3.34
N LEU A 125 20.48 -0.42 -3.83
CA LEU A 125 21.44 -0.96 -4.80
C LEU A 125 22.34 -2.06 -4.20
N SER A 126 22.75 -1.90 -2.94
CA SER A 126 23.54 -2.92 -2.22
C SER A 126 22.69 -4.16 -1.87
N PHE A 127 21.42 -3.94 -1.50
CA PHE A 127 20.45 -4.98 -1.21
C PHE A 127 20.05 -5.75 -2.47
N ALA A 128 19.83 -5.07 -3.60
CA ALA A 128 19.54 -5.70 -4.88
C ALA A 128 20.74 -6.53 -5.38
N GLY A 129 21.96 -6.00 -5.27
CA GLY A 129 23.18 -6.72 -5.66
C GLY A 129 23.45 -7.97 -4.80
N LEU A 130 23.31 -7.87 -3.48
CA LEU A 130 23.52 -8.99 -2.55
C LEU A 130 22.39 -10.03 -2.61
N SER A 131 21.15 -9.61 -2.83
CA SER A 131 20.00 -10.51 -3.01
C SER A 131 20.08 -11.25 -4.34
N PHE A 132 20.54 -10.60 -5.41
CA PHE A 132 20.76 -11.24 -6.70
C PHE A 132 21.90 -12.28 -6.64
N LEU A 133 23.00 -11.99 -5.93
CA LEU A 133 24.10 -12.92 -5.68
C LEU A 133 23.68 -14.09 -4.75
N GLY A 134 22.90 -13.82 -3.71
CA GLY A 134 22.34 -14.84 -2.82
C GLY A 134 21.37 -15.79 -3.54
N TRP A 135 20.50 -15.25 -4.40
CA TRP A 135 19.60 -16.03 -5.24
C TRP A 135 20.37 -16.88 -6.27
N PHE A 136 21.38 -16.31 -6.92
CA PHE A 136 22.22 -17.03 -7.90
C PHE A 136 23.06 -18.14 -7.26
N SER A 137 23.56 -17.94 -6.03
CA SER A 137 24.36 -18.93 -5.30
C SER A 137 23.52 -20.04 -4.64
N ALA A 138 22.31 -19.72 -4.18
CA ALA A 138 21.36 -20.70 -3.65
C ALA A 138 20.95 -21.75 -4.70
N ARG A 139 20.92 -21.36 -5.99
CA ARG A 139 20.66 -22.27 -7.11
C ARG A 139 21.80 -23.25 -7.42
N ARG A 140 23.04 -22.99 -6.96
CA ARG A 140 24.23 -23.80 -7.25
C ARG A 140 24.82 -24.55 -6.04
N MET A 141 24.68 -24.05 -4.81
CA MET A 141 25.35 -24.59 -3.61
C MET A 141 24.41 -25.25 -2.58
N GLY A 142 23.10 -25.26 -2.85
CA GLY A 142 22.09 -25.79 -1.92
C GLY A 142 21.75 -24.85 -0.76
N LEU A 143 20.67 -25.18 -0.04
CA LEU A 143 20.00 -24.32 0.95
C LEU A 143 20.94 -23.79 2.05
N ALA A 144 21.91 -24.59 2.50
CA ALA A 144 22.83 -24.23 3.57
C ALA A 144 23.81 -23.11 3.19
N GLY A 145 24.28 -23.07 1.93
CA GLY A 145 25.16 -22.00 1.44
C GLY A 145 24.44 -20.68 1.22
N GLY A 146 23.17 -20.74 0.80
CA GLY A 146 22.29 -19.57 0.66
C GLY A 146 21.96 -18.93 2.01
N VAL A 147 21.69 -19.75 3.03
CA VAL A 147 21.43 -19.29 4.40
C VAL A 147 22.66 -18.61 5.00
N LEU A 148 23.87 -19.14 4.81
CA LEU A 148 25.11 -18.54 5.32
C LEU A 148 25.35 -17.13 4.74
N LEU A 149 25.17 -16.95 3.43
CA LEU A 149 25.34 -15.66 2.76
C LEU A 149 24.27 -14.64 3.18
N LEU A 150 23.04 -15.09 3.37
CA LEU A 150 21.94 -14.25 3.87
C LEU A 150 22.19 -13.83 5.33
N SER A 151 22.66 -14.74 6.17
CA SER A 151 23.00 -14.45 7.58
C SER A 151 24.19 -13.49 7.72
N LEU A 152 25.22 -13.64 6.88
CA LEU A 152 26.36 -12.72 6.82
C LEU A 152 25.95 -11.33 6.29
N ALA A 153 25.02 -11.26 5.33
CA ALA A 153 24.47 -10.01 4.82
C ALA A 153 23.62 -9.27 5.87
N VAL A 154 22.79 -10.01 6.61
CA VAL A 154 22.00 -9.45 7.73
C VAL A 154 22.90 -8.97 8.87
N LEU A 155 24.00 -9.66 9.17
CA LEU A 155 25.00 -9.23 10.16
C LEU A 155 25.78 -7.99 9.72
N ALA A 156 26.13 -7.88 8.44
CA ALA A 156 26.77 -6.68 7.89
C ALA A 156 25.82 -5.46 7.94
N LEU A 157 24.53 -5.68 7.68
CA LEU A 157 23.46 -4.69 7.81
C LEU A 157 23.27 -4.26 9.27
N PHE A 158 23.25 -5.21 10.22
CA PHE A 158 23.05 -4.94 11.64
C PHE A 158 24.26 -4.24 12.29
N GLY A 159 25.48 -4.65 11.91
CA GLY A 159 26.71 -3.98 12.34
C GLY A 159 26.82 -2.55 11.81
N SER A 160 26.41 -2.32 10.56
CA SER A 160 26.35 -0.99 9.94
C SER A 160 25.29 -0.10 10.59
N PHE A 161 24.11 -0.66 10.91
CA PHE A 161 23.03 0.02 11.62
C PHE A 161 23.43 0.48 13.03
N LEU A 162 24.19 -0.34 13.78
CA LEU A 162 24.66 0.01 15.12
C LEU A 162 25.82 1.03 15.12
N LEU A 163 26.66 1.03 14.08
CA LEU A 163 27.71 2.04 13.88
C LEU A 163 27.15 3.42 13.50
N LEU A 164 26.06 3.45 12.70
CA LEU A 164 25.42 4.68 12.24
C LEU A 164 24.70 5.48 13.35
N ARG A 165 24.35 4.87 14.48
CA ARG A 165 23.66 5.54 15.61
C ARG A 165 24.56 6.04 16.75
N GLY A 166 25.88 6.03 16.58
CA GLY A 166 26.80 6.77 17.47
C GLY A 166 26.88 6.32 18.93
N ARG A 167 26.43 5.11 19.30
CA ARG A 167 26.57 4.59 20.68
C ARG A 167 27.93 3.89 20.88
N ARG A 168 28.56 4.11 22.04
CA ARG A 168 29.81 3.44 22.46
C ARG A 168 29.56 1.92 22.58
N LEU A 169 30.08 1.13 21.64
CA LEU A 169 30.03 -0.32 21.69
C LEU A 169 31.08 -0.88 22.66
N SER A 170 30.67 -1.78 23.56
CA SER A 170 31.58 -2.75 24.17
C SER A 170 31.77 -3.92 23.21
N LEU A 171 32.98 -4.48 23.11
CA LEU A 171 33.33 -5.59 22.20
C LEU A 171 32.71 -6.95 22.60
N PHE A 172 31.99 -7.00 23.72
CA PHE A 172 31.49 -8.21 24.35
C PHE A 172 30.32 -8.90 23.60
N PRO A 173 29.31 -8.18 23.06
CA PRO A 173 28.20 -8.82 22.36
C PRO A 173 28.64 -9.44 21.03
N LEU A 174 29.60 -8.82 20.33
CA LEU A 174 30.07 -9.27 19.02
C LEU A 174 30.82 -10.61 19.12
N ALA A 175 31.67 -10.77 20.14
CA ALA A 175 32.42 -12.00 20.39
C ALA A 175 31.52 -13.14 20.86
N SER A 176 30.52 -12.85 21.71
CA SER A 176 29.54 -13.83 22.17
C SER A 176 28.68 -14.35 21.02
N SER A 177 28.22 -13.47 20.13
CA SER A 177 27.41 -13.86 18.96
C SER A 177 28.20 -14.73 17.98
N LEU A 178 29.48 -14.44 17.76
CA LEU A 178 30.37 -15.24 16.90
C LEU A 178 30.58 -16.66 17.44
N LEU A 179 30.78 -16.80 18.75
CA LEU A 179 30.94 -18.11 19.41
C LEU A 179 29.64 -18.94 19.39
N SER A 180 28.48 -18.30 19.58
CA SER A 180 27.18 -18.97 19.49
C SER A 180 26.86 -19.47 18.07
N ILE A 181 27.29 -18.74 17.04
CA ILE A 181 27.11 -19.14 15.63
C ILE A 181 28.00 -20.34 15.26
N ILE A 182 29.25 -20.37 15.75
CA ILE A 182 30.16 -21.50 15.54
C ILE A 182 29.62 -22.76 16.24
N ALA A 183 29.08 -22.62 17.45
CA ALA A 183 28.46 -23.74 18.17
C ALA A 183 27.18 -24.25 17.47
N ALA A 184 26.35 -23.35 16.94
CA ALA A 184 25.14 -23.70 16.19
C ALA A 184 25.47 -24.41 14.86
N TYR A 185 26.50 -23.94 14.14
CA TYR A 185 26.98 -24.57 12.91
C TYR A 185 27.46 -26.00 13.15
N ILE A 186 28.28 -26.23 14.20
CA ILE A 186 28.77 -27.56 14.57
C ILE A 186 27.60 -28.49 14.91
N PHE A 187 26.62 -28.02 15.68
CA PHE A 187 25.46 -28.83 16.09
C PHE A 187 24.52 -29.19 14.93
N LEU A 188 24.40 -28.33 13.92
CA LEU A 188 23.55 -28.54 12.74
C LEU A 188 24.20 -29.45 11.68
N THR A 189 25.52 -29.60 11.69
CA THR A 189 26.26 -30.40 10.69
C THR A 189 26.59 -31.83 11.11
N VAL A 190 26.43 -32.21 12.38
CA VAL A 190 26.78 -33.56 12.87
C VAL A 190 25.51 -34.44 12.98
N GLY A 191 25.54 -35.60 12.33
CA GLY A 191 24.41 -36.53 12.26
C GLY A 191 24.04 -37.21 13.60
N PRO A 192 22.90 -37.95 13.65
CA PRO A 192 22.20 -38.31 14.90
C PRO A 192 22.95 -39.22 15.88
N TRP A 193 24.06 -39.85 15.47
CA TRP A 193 24.72 -40.93 16.19
C TRP A 193 25.85 -40.50 17.15
N ASP A 194 26.15 -39.20 17.28
CA ASP A 194 27.25 -38.73 18.15
C ASP A 194 26.84 -37.60 19.13
N ARG A 195 25.65 -37.74 19.72
CA ARG A 195 25.08 -36.81 20.72
C ARG A 195 25.89 -36.63 22.02
N PRO A 196 26.74 -37.57 22.50
CA PRO A 196 27.65 -37.30 23.63
C PRO A 196 28.79 -36.34 23.25
N LEU A 197 29.23 -36.37 21.99
CA LEU A 197 30.36 -35.60 21.47
C LEU A 197 29.99 -34.11 21.29
N ALA A 198 28.77 -33.84 20.79
CA ALA A 198 28.23 -32.47 20.72
C ALA A 198 28.06 -31.83 22.12
N ARG A 199 27.72 -32.64 23.14
CA ARG A 199 27.68 -32.21 24.56
C ARG A 199 29.07 -31.86 25.10
N ALA A 200 30.11 -32.60 24.72
CA ALA A 200 31.49 -32.34 25.14
C ALA A 200 32.09 -31.07 24.49
N VAL A 201 31.77 -30.81 23.22
CA VAL A 201 32.22 -29.60 22.49
C VAL A 201 31.56 -28.33 23.03
N ALA A 202 30.25 -28.38 23.33
CA ALA A 202 29.55 -27.27 23.98
C ALA A 202 30.06 -27.00 25.40
N ALA A 203 30.37 -28.06 26.16
CA ALA A 203 30.99 -27.94 27.48
C ALA A 203 32.42 -27.36 27.41
N GLY A 204 33.21 -27.71 26.39
CA GLY A 204 34.54 -27.15 26.16
C GLY A 204 34.53 -25.66 25.77
N ALA A 205 33.57 -25.23 24.95
CA ALA A 205 33.38 -23.82 24.60
C ALA A 205 32.89 -22.97 25.79
N ALA A 206 32.01 -23.54 26.63
CA ALA A 206 31.59 -22.93 27.88
C ALA A 206 32.75 -22.87 28.91
N LEU A 207 33.58 -23.91 28.99
CA LEU A 207 34.79 -23.93 29.81
C LEU A 207 35.84 -22.91 29.33
N TYR A 208 35.99 -22.71 28.01
CA TYR A 208 36.84 -21.67 27.42
C TYR A 208 36.36 -20.27 27.79
N ALA A 209 35.06 -20.00 27.73
CA ALA A 209 34.47 -18.74 28.19
C ALA A 209 34.67 -18.54 29.71
N LEU A 210 34.50 -19.59 30.51
CA LEU A 210 34.73 -19.59 31.96
C LEU A 210 36.21 -19.36 32.34
N VAL A 211 37.16 -20.03 31.69
CA VAL A 211 38.61 -19.89 31.95
C VAL A 211 39.12 -18.54 31.48
N THR A 212 38.61 -18.03 30.36
CA THR A 212 38.91 -16.68 29.87
C THR A 212 38.38 -15.62 30.84
N CYS A 213 37.16 -15.79 31.36
CA CYS A 213 36.61 -14.92 32.41
C CYS A 213 37.36 -15.04 33.74
N TYR A 214 37.81 -16.24 34.13
CA TYR A 214 38.54 -16.49 35.38
C TYR A 214 39.97 -15.91 35.37
N TYR A 215 40.71 -16.02 34.26
CA TYR A 215 42.08 -15.52 34.16
C TYR A 215 42.19 -14.01 33.94
N ILE A 216 41.17 -13.39 33.37
CA ILE A 216 41.04 -11.92 33.31
C ILE A 216 40.82 -11.34 34.74
N GLY A 217 40.41 -12.19 35.70
CA GLY A 217 40.09 -11.80 37.08
C GLY A 217 41.22 -11.83 38.13
N ARG A 218 42.45 -12.29 37.83
CA ARG A 218 43.57 -12.26 38.82
C ARG A 218 44.86 -11.63 38.28
N ARG A 219 45.47 -10.77 39.11
CA ARG A 219 46.70 -9.97 38.90
C ARG A 219 47.71 -10.56 37.91
N PHE A 220 47.93 -9.83 36.81
CA PHE A 220 48.99 -10.03 35.83
C PHE A 220 50.38 -9.73 36.42
N LYS A 221 51.18 -10.75 36.69
CA LYS A 221 52.66 -10.62 36.72
C LYS A 221 53.44 -11.77 36.07
N GLN A 222 52.81 -12.70 35.35
CA GLN A 222 53.53 -13.77 34.67
C GLN A 222 53.06 -13.94 33.22
N VAL A 223 53.73 -13.25 32.30
CA VAL A 223 53.71 -13.47 30.84
C VAL A 223 53.82 -14.97 30.46
N PRO A 224 54.57 -15.83 31.19
CA PRO A 224 54.60 -17.26 30.92
C PRO A 224 53.24 -17.96 30.97
N ALA A 225 52.32 -17.54 31.85
CA ALA A 225 51.01 -18.20 32.00
C ALA A 225 50.05 -17.90 30.85
N PHE A 226 50.10 -16.68 30.31
CA PHE A 226 49.34 -16.29 29.12
C PHE A 226 49.86 -16.99 27.86
N VAL A 227 51.20 -17.07 27.72
CA VAL A 227 51.86 -17.78 26.62
C VAL A 227 51.55 -19.28 26.66
N LEU A 228 51.52 -19.88 27.85
CA LEU A 228 51.17 -21.30 28.04
C LEU A 228 49.70 -21.59 27.71
N ALA A 229 48.77 -20.74 28.16
CA ALA A 229 47.34 -20.89 27.89
C ALA A 229 46.97 -20.66 26.42
N ALA A 230 47.56 -19.65 25.77
CA ALA A 230 47.37 -19.38 24.35
C ALA A 230 48.02 -20.47 23.46
N GLY A 231 49.15 -21.02 23.89
CA GLY A 231 49.80 -22.17 23.25
C GLY A 231 48.96 -23.44 23.31
N LEU A 232 48.47 -23.81 24.50
CA LEU A 232 47.64 -25.01 24.69
C LEU A 232 46.30 -24.92 23.93
N ALA A 233 45.68 -23.74 23.88
CA ALA A 233 44.45 -23.51 23.13
C ALA A 233 44.67 -23.56 21.60
N SER A 234 45.80 -23.04 21.11
CA SER A 234 46.18 -23.12 19.69
C SER A 234 46.45 -24.56 19.26
N VAL A 235 47.13 -25.35 20.11
CA VAL A 235 47.38 -26.77 19.87
C VAL A 235 46.05 -27.54 19.80
N GLY A 236 45.11 -27.26 20.70
CA GLY A 236 43.77 -27.88 20.70
C GLY A 236 42.97 -27.60 19.44
N CYS A 237 42.93 -26.35 18.98
CA CYS A 237 42.27 -25.98 17.72
C CYS A 237 42.97 -26.59 16.49
N ALA A 238 44.30 -26.62 16.46
CA ALA A 238 45.08 -27.19 15.36
C ALA A 238 44.85 -28.71 15.23
N VAL A 239 44.74 -29.43 16.36
CA VAL A 239 44.42 -30.87 16.41
C VAL A 239 43.00 -31.14 15.92
N ILE A 240 42.02 -30.33 16.30
CA ILE A 240 40.62 -30.52 15.88
C ILE A 240 40.45 -30.28 14.37
N ILE A 241 41.10 -29.23 13.84
CA ILE A 241 41.03 -28.86 12.41
C ILE A 241 41.79 -29.87 11.55
N ALA A 242 43.01 -30.24 11.95
CA ALA A 242 43.78 -31.25 11.22
C ALA A 242 43.08 -32.62 11.23
N TRP A 243 42.38 -32.98 12.32
CA TRP A 243 41.71 -34.27 12.44
C TRP A 243 40.41 -34.31 11.61
N GLY A 244 39.66 -33.21 11.59
CA GLY A 244 38.50 -33.06 10.70
C GLY A 244 38.87 -33.14 9.22
N LEU A 245 40.00 -32.54 8.81
CA LEU A 245 40.49 -32.62 7.43
C LEU A 245 41.03 -34.01 7.05
N SER A 246 41.59 -34.74 8.02
CA SER A 246 42.02 -36.13 7.85
C SER A 246 40.85 -37.11 7.77
N LEU A 247 39.76 -36.88 8.51
CA LEU A 247 38.52 -37.67 8.47
C LEU A 247 37.76 -37.55 7.14
N LEU A 248 37.95 -36.44 6.43
CA LEU A 248 37.41 -36.19 5.09
C LEU A 248 38.30 -36.77 3.97
N GLY A 249 39.42 -37.42 4.30
CA GLY A 249 40.34 -38.07 3.35
C GLY A 249 41.20 -37.12 2.52
N LEU A 250 41.25 -35.83 2.87
CA LEU A 250 41.84 -34.80 2.02
C LEU A 250 43.38 -34.71 2.16
N LEU A 251 43.98 -34.90 3.34
CA LEU A 251 45.43 -34.94 3.63
C LEU A 251 45.71 -35.59 5.02
N PRO A 252 46.88 -36.21 5.29
CA PRO A 252 47.13 -36.95 6.54
C PRO A 252 47.44 -36.06 7.76
N PHE A 253 46.77 -36.36 8.88
CA PHE A 253 46.83 -35.65 10.18
C PHE A 253 48.23 -35.23 10.70
N PRO A 254 49.30 -36.06 10.61
CA PRO A 254 50.57 -35.75 11.24
C PRO A 254 51.28 -34.52 10.67
N ILE A 255 51.02 -34.19 9.40
CA ILE A 255 51.68 -33.07 8.70
C ILE A 255 50.94 -31.75 8.99
N LEU A 256 49.60 -31.75 8.93
CA LEU A 256 48.81 -30.55 9.17
C LEU A 256 48.77 -30.12 10.63
N GLY A 257 48.64 -31.07 11.56
CA GLY A 257 48.51 -30.76 12.99
C GLY A 257 49.75 -30.05 13.54
N VAL A 258 50.94 -30.45 13.06
CA VAL A 258 52.23 -29.86 13.48
C VAL A 258 52.41 -28.45 12.86
N TRP A 259 52.08 -28.27 11.59
CA TRP A 259 52.24 -26.97 10.90
C TRP A 259 51.28 -25.88 11.36
N ILE A 260 50.00 -26.23 11.60
CA ILE A 260 48.97 -25.27 12.06
C ILE A 260 49.22 -24.88 13.52
N SER A 261 49.62 -25.84 14.36
CA SER A 261 49.96 -25.59 15.75
C SER A 261 51.19 -24.69 15.88
N PHE A 262 52.21 -24.90 15.03
CA PHE A 262 53.40 -24.04 14.98
C PHE A 262 53.06 -22.60 14.58
N SER A 263 52.25 -22.40 13.52
CA SER A 263 51.88 -21.05 13.04
C SER A 263 51.05 -20.24 14.04
N ASN A 264 50.04 -20.86 14.66
CA ASN A 264 49.17 -20.16 15.62
C ASN A 264 49.89 -19.81 16.92
N THR A 265 50.79 -20.68 17.37
CA THR A 265 51.63 -20.41 18.53
C THR A 265 52.61 -19.28 18.26
N VAL A 266 53.22 -19.22 17.06
CA VAL A 266 54.11 -18.13 16.65
C VAL A 266 53.36 -16.79 16.54
N ILE A 267 52.18 -16.76 15.92
CA ILE A 267 51.40 -15.51 15.77
C ILE A 267 50.90 -15.02 17.14
N GLY A 268 50.35 -15.91 17.98
CA GLY A 268 49.81 -15.53 19.29
C GLY A 268 50.89 -15.03 20.27
N VAL A 269 52.07 -15.66 20.26
CA VAL A 269 53.15 -15.34 21.19
C VAL A 269 53.99 -14.17 20.69
N VAL A 270 54.33 -14.11 19.39
CA VAL A 270 55.22 -13.06 18.85
C VAL A 270 54.46 -11.76 18.60
N LEU A 271 53.31 -11.78 17.90
CA LEU A 271 52.56 -10.55 17.62
C LEU A 271 51.88 -9.99 18.88
N GLY A 272 51.35 -10.87 19.73
CA GLY A 272 50.69 -10.51 20.99
C GLY A 272 51.65 -9.86 21.98
N ALA A 273 52.83 -10.43 22.20
CA ALA A 273 53.83 -9.88 23.13
C ALA A 273 54.48 -8.57 22.62
N THR A 274 54.54 -8.38 21.30
CA THR A 274 55.18 -7.19 20.68
C THR A 274 54.22 -5.99 20.61
N LEU A 275 52.91 -6.21 20.47
CA LEU A 275 51.91 -5.14 20.40
C LEU A 275 51.44 -4.64 21.76
N LEU A 276 51.51 -5.48 22.80
CA LEU A 276 51.02 -5.14 24.15
C LEU A 276 51.71 -3.91 24.78
N PRO A 277 53.05 -3.74 24.69
CA PRO A 277 53.74 -2.55 25.23
C PRO A 277 53.39 -1.25 24.48
N LEU A 278 52.93 -1.36 23.22
CA LEU A 278 52.56 -0.24 22.35
C LEU A 278 51.14 0.30 22.61
N VAL A 279 50.27 -0.55 23.15
CA VAL A 279 48.85 -0.26 23.39
C VAL A 279 48.57 0.04 24.87
N TYR A 280 49.32 -0.58 25.79
CA TYR A 280 49.10 -0.46 27.24
C TYR A 280 49.17 0.99 27.80
N PRO A 281 50.17 1.84 27.45
CA PRO A 281 50.24 3.23 27.94
C PRO A 281 49.13 4.14 27.40
N ARG A 282 48.41 3.70 26.34
CA ARG A 282 47.25 4.41 25.77
C ARG A 282 45.95 4.00 26.47
N LEU A 283 45.80 2.71 26.83
CA LEU A 283 44.69 2.21 27.64
C LEU A 283 44.67 2.84 29.05
N GLU A 284 45.84 3.04 29.65
CA GLU A 284 45.99 3.70 30.96
C GLU A 284 45.58 5.19 30.90
N ARG A 285 45.99 5.91 29.85
CA ARG A 285 45.57 7.30 29.58
C ARG A 285 44.08 7.46 29.33
N TRP A 286 43.42 6.44 28.78
CA TRP A 286 41.98 6.43 28.51
C TRP A 286 41.13 6.01 29.70
N GLY A 287 41.74 5.71 30.86
CA GLY A 287 41.01 5.32 32.07
C GLY A 287 40.27 3.98 31.91
N LEU A 288 40.67 3.15 30.95
CA LEU A 288 40.13 1.82 30.68
C LEU A 288 40.90 0.74 31.45
N THR A 289 41.42 1.11 32.62
CA THR A 289 42.01 0.17 33.58
C THR A 289 40.91 -0.42 34.46
N TYR A 290 41.08 -1.69 34.82
CA TYR A 290 40.10 -2.45 35.59
C TYR A 290 39.65 -1.72 36.88
N GLU A 291 40.58 -1.09 37.61
CA GLU A 291 40.29 -0.36 38.85
C GLU A 291 39.31 0.82 38.65
N ARG A 292 39.33 1.49 37.50
CA ARG A 292 38.41 2.61 37.18
C ARG A 292 37.08 2.14 36.61
N ILE A 293 37.06 1.00 35.91
CA ILE A 293 35.83 0.40 35.38
C ILE A 293 35.01 -0.19 36.53
N VAL A 294 35.64 -0.86 37.48
CA VAL A 294 34.97 -1.42 38.67
C VAL A 294 34.41 -0.32 39.57
N ALA A 295 35.17 0.75 39.83
CA ALA A 295 34.68 1.90 40.63
C ALA A 295 33.40 2.55 40.08
N LYS A 296 33.08 2.36 38.80
CA LYS A 296 31.86 2.85 38.14
C LYS A 296 30.65 1.92 38.31
N PHE A 297 30.87 0.67 38.70
CA PHE A 297 29.84 -0.36 38.89
C PHE A 297 29.61 -0.74 40.38
N SER A 298 30.40 -0.20 41.33
CA SER A 298 30.35 -0.57 42.76
C SER A 298 29.21 0.03 43.60
N ARG A 299 28.02 0.31 43.06
CA ARG A 299 26.84 0.67 43.90
C ARG A 299 25.57 -0.11 43.51
N PRO A 300 25.46 -1.40 43.84
CA PRO A 300 24.20 -2.13 43.80
C PRO A 300 23.31 -1.69 44.98
N ARG A 301 22.01 -1.46 44.73
CA ARG A 301 21.02 -1.10 45.77
C ARG A 301 20.28 -2.37 46.24
N GLY A 302 20.99 -3.21 47.00
CA GLY A 302 20.38 -4.22 47.89
C GLY A 302 20.30 -5.65 47.36
N TRP A 303 20.03 -6.58 48.29
CA TRP A 303 20.03 -8.04 48.10
C TRP A 303 19.01 -8.57 47.08
N LEU A 304 18.00 -7.77 46.73
CA LEU A 304 16.98 -8.08 45.73
C LEU A 304 17.52 -8.14 44.29
N ASP A 305 18.57 -7.38 43.96
CA ASP A 305 19.20 -7.40 42.62
C ASP A 305 20.00 -8.69 42.39
N VAL A 306 20.63 -9.20 43.45
CA VAL A 306 21.35 -10.48 43.43
C VAL A 306 20.37 -11.66 43.42
N LEU A 307 19.24 -11.53 44.12
CA LEU A 307 18.15 -12.51 44.10
C LEU A 307 17.48 -12.58 42.71
N GLY A 308 17.30 -11.44 42.03
CA GLY A 308 16.76 -11.37 40.67
C GLY A 308 17.65 -12.07 39.63
N LEU A 309 18.96 -11.86 39.69
CA LEU A 309 19.92 -12.55 38.82
C LEU A 309 19.96 -14.07 39.07
N ALA A 310 19.84 -14.49 40.34
CA ALA A 310 19.75 -15.89 40.71
C ALA A 310 18.43 -16.54 40.25
N LEU A 311 17.30 -15.84 40.37
CA LEU A 311 15.97 -16.31 39.92
C LEU A 311 15.88 -16.42 38.39
N ILE A 312 16.54 -15.53 37.63
CA ILE A 312 16.65 -15.62 36.16
C ILE A 312 17.45 -16.86 35.75
N LEU A 313 18.55 -17.15 36.46
CA LEU A 313 19.37 -18.36 36.24
C LEU A 313 18.62 -19.64 36.62
N VAL A 314 17.88 -19.64 37.74
CA VAL A 314 17.06 -20.79 38.18
C VAL A 314 15.85 -21.00 37.28
N GLY A 315 15.22 -19.94 36.77
CA GLY A 315 14.11 -20.01 35.82
C GLY A 315 14.51 -20.50 34.42
N ALA A 316 15.69 -20.09 33.92
CA ALA A 316 16.23 -20.56 32.64
C ALA A 316 16.63 -22.04 32.68
N VAL A 317 17.20 -22.50 33.80
CA VAL A 317 17.58 -23.91 34.01
C VAL A 317 16.35 -24.77 34.34
N GLY A 318 15.41 -24.25 35.15
CA GLY A 318 14.17 -24.94 35.52
C GLY A 318 13.18 -25.08 34.37
N GLY A 319 13.05 -24.08 33.49
CA GLY A 319 12.22 -24.15 32.28
C GLY A 319 12.77 -25.15 31.24
N LEU A 320 14.09 -25.29 31.17
CA LEU A 320 14.75 -26.31 30.34
C LEU A 320 14.49 -27.72 30.88
N PHE A 321 14.59 -27.92 32.21
CA PHE A 321 14.31 -29.21 32.86
C PHE A 321 12.83 -29.61 32.82
N LEU A 322 11.90 -28.67 33.06
CA LEU A 322 10.45 -28.93 32.97
C LEU A 322 10.03 -29.28 31.54
N GLY A 323 10.63 -28.62 30.54
CA GLY A 323 10.45 -28.94 29.12
C GLY A 323 10.97 -30.33 28.74
N LEU A 324 12.13 -30.74 29.28
CA LEU A 324 12.70 -32.08 29.10
C LEU A 324 11.87 -33.18 29.79
N SER A 325 11.33 -32.93 30.99
CA SER A 325 10.50 -33.90 31.73
C SER A 325 9.07 -34.06 31.17
N LEU A 326 8.50 -33.03 30.55
CA LEU A 326 7.19 -33.10 29.90
C LEU A 326 7.23 -33.80 28.52
N GLU A 327 8.40 -33.84 27.88
CA GLU A 327 8.67 -34.57 26.62
C GLU A 327 8.83 -36.08 26.88
N GLU A 328 9.52 -36.49 27.96
CA GLU A 328 9.56 -37.88 28.41
C GLU A 328 8.17 -38.44 28.77
N ALA A 329 7.24 -37.58 29.21
CA ALA A 329 5.86 -37.95 29.53
C ALA A 329 4.91 -37.91 28.31
N GLY A 330 5.39 -37.54 27.12
CA GLY A 330 4.65 -37.56 25.86
C GLY A 330 3.53 -36.53 25.71
N LYS A 331 3.54 -35.44 26.50
CA LYS A 331 2.40 -34.50 26.58
C LYS A 331 2.56 -33.19 25.80
N VAL A 332 3.76 -32.81 25.32
CA VAL A 332 3.98 -31.57 24.53
C VAL A 332 5.11 -31.75 23.50
N ASN A 333 4.98 -31.13 22.32
CA ASN A 333 5.98 -31.15 21.23
C ASN A 333 7.05 -30.05 21.42
N LEU A 334 8.35 -30.36 21.23
CA LEU A 334 9.52 -29.52 21.57
C LEU A 334 9.76 -28.29 20.67
N PHE A 335 8.71 -27.73 20.08
CA PHE A 335 8.77 -26.44 19.37
C PHE A 335 8.36 -25.27 20.28
N VAL A 336 7.67 -25.55 21.40
CA VAL A 336 7.05 -24.54 22.27
C VAL A 336 7.90 -24.22 23.52
N ALA A 337 8.88 -25.06 23.87
CA ALA A 337 9.71 -24.90 25.07
C ALA A 337 10.57 -23.60 25.10
N PRO A 338 11.18 -23.13 23.99
CA PRO A 338 11.90 -21.85 23.98
C PRO A 338 10.97 -20.66 24.20
N PHE A 339 9.73 -20.76 23.71
CA PHE A 339 8.71 -19.72 23.84
C PHE A 339 8.12 -19.64 25.25
N VAL A 340 7.90 -20.77 25.94
CA VAL A 340 7.46 -20.77 27.35
C VAL A 340 8.53 -20.20 28.28
N GLY A 341 9.82 -20.48 28.00
CA GLY A 341 10.94 -19.85 28.70
C GLY A 341 11.05 -18.34 28.45
N LEU A 342 10.85 -17.90 27.20
CA LEU A 342 10.81 -16.47 26.84
C LEU A 342 9.60 -15.74 27.44
N ILE A 343 8.44 -16.39 27.52
CA ILE A 343 7.21 -15.84 28.14
C ILE A 343 7.38 -15.75 29.67
N LEU A 344 7.96 -16.77 30.33
CA LEU A 344 8.27 -16.72 31.77
C LEU A 344 9.34 -15.66 32.10
N ILE A 345 10.35 -15.48 31.24
CA ILE A 345 11.35 -14.40 31.35
C ILE A 345 10.70 -13.02 31.12
N GLY A 346 9.72 -12.93 30.20
CA GLY A 346 8.91 -11.73 29.97
C GLY A 346 7.98 -11.37 31.15
N CYS A 347 7.42 -12.38 31.84
CA CYS A 347 6.54 -12.19 33.00
C CYS A 347 7.28 -11.92 34.32
N LEU A 348 8.57 -12.25 34.42
CA LEU A 348 9.41 -12.04 35.62
C LEU A 348 10.32 -10.81 35.56
N LEU A 349 10.38 -10.11 34.42
CA LEU A 349 10.96 -8.77 34.35
C LEU A 349 10.07 -7.83 35.17
N PRO A 350 10.62 -7.08 36.15
CA PRO A 350 9.85 -6.09 36.87
C PRO A 350 9.24 -5.13 35.84
N THR A 351 7.92 -5.00 35.85
CA THR A 351 7.10 -4.12 35.02
C THR A 351 7.41 -2.63 35.20
N SER A 352 8.50 -2.28 35.89
CA SER A 352 8.99 -0.92 36.12
C SER A 352 10.00 -0.41 35.08
N LEU A 353 10.45 -1.24 34.13
CA LEU A 353 11.32 -0.81 33.02
C LEU A 353 10.59 -0.62 31.68
N ALA A 354 9.28 -0.86 31.64
CA ALA A 354 8.43 -0.42 30.54
C ALA A 354 7.92 1.01 30.84
N ARG A 355 8.15 1.91 29.87
CA ARG A 355 7.84 3.35 29.84
C ARG A 355 8.91 4.28 30.43
N GLU A 356 9.97 4.50 29.66
CA GLU A 356 10.14 5.87 29.19
C GLU A 356 9.51 5.94 27.80
N PRO A 357 8.47 6.76 27.59
CA PRO A 357 7.95 6.96 26.24
C PRO A 357 9.10 7.47 25.38
N VAL A 358 9.27 6.86 24.20
CA VAL A 358 9.87 7.58 23.08
C VAL A 358 9.11 8.90 23.05
N SER A 359 9.78 10.02 23.27
CA SER A 359 9.15 11.32 23.16
C SER A 359 8.48 11.36 21.80
N ALA A 360 7.14 11.35 21.80
CA ALA A 360 6.36 11.77 20.66
C ALA A 360 6.98 13.09 20.16
N PRO A 361 6.94 13.37 18.84
CA PRO A 361 7.22 14.72 18.38
C PRO A 361 6.49 15.69 19.32
N SER A 362 7.23 16.62 19.91
CA SER A 362 6.80 17.43 21.05
C SER A 362 5.72 18.46 20.70
N GLY A 363 4.78 18.13 19.83
CA GLY A 363 3.45 18.72 19.86
C GLY A 363 2.59 17.75 20.64
N ALA A 364 2.27 18.07 21.89
CA ALA A 364 1.07 17.51 22.50
C ALA A 364 -0.08 17.68 21.49
N LEU A 365 -0.96 16.67 21.37
CA LEU A 365 -2.23 16.85 20.68
C LEU A 365 -2.80 18.20 21.12
N PRO A 366 -3.25 19.05 20.18
CA PRO A 366 -3.82 20.32 20.57
C PRO A 366 -4.88 20.07 21.64
N PRO A 367 -4.93 20.89 22.70
CA PRO A 367 -5.97 20.74 23.70
C PRO A 367 -7.33 20.74 22.97
N PRO A 368 -8.30 19.95 23.44
CA PRO A 368 -9.63 19.91 22.84
C PRO A 368 -10.13 21.36 22.71
N PRO A 369 -10.70 21.71 21.56
CA PRO A 369 -11.02 23.10 21.27
C PRO A 369 -12.02 23.62 22.29
N PRO A 370 -11.85 24.86 22.78
CA PRO A 370 -12.67 25.39 23.86
C PRO A 370 -14.16 25.29 23.47
N PRO A 371 -15.04 24.87 24.41
CA PRO A 371 -16.46 24.68 24.13
C PRO A 371 -17.19 25.98 23.74
N SER A 372 -16.55 27.14 23.93
CA SER A 372 -17.04 28.46 23.54
C SER A 372 -16.90 28.79 22.05
N LEU A 373 -16.17 27.98 21.26
CA LEU A 373 -16.09 28.18 19.81
C LEU A 373 -17.34 27.58 19.14
N GLU A 374 -18.18 28.45 18.58
CA GLU A 374 -19.40 28.06 17.85
C GLU A 374 -19.10 27.44 16.48
N GLU A 375 -18.09 27.97 15.78
CA GLU A 375 -17.67 27.48 14.47
C GLU A 375 -16.61 26.37 14.59
N ALA A 376 -16.83 25.24 13.92
CA ALA A 376 -15.84 24.18 13.76
C ALA A 376 -14.74 24.60 12.79
N TRP A 377 -15.09 25.31 11.71
CA TRP A 377 -14.13 25.93 10.82
C TRP A 377 -14.74 27.13 10.07
N GLU A 378 -13.87 28.03 9.62
CA GLU A 378 -14.22 29.20 8.81
C GLU A 378 -13.12 29.48 7.79
N ALA A 379 -13.52 29.87 6.58
CA ALA A 379 -12.66 30.38 5.53
C ALA A 379 -13.14 31.78 5.14
N GLU A 380 -12.21 32.72 5.01
CA GLU A 380 -12.44 34.10 4.58
C GLU A 380 -11.56 34.40 3.38
N ASN A 381 -12.17 34.54 2.20
CA ASN A 381 -11.48 34.78 0.93
C ASN A 381 -10.29 33.82 0.72
N PHE A 382 -10.42 32.56 1.10
CA PHE A 382 -9.34 31.59 1.04
C PHE A 382 -9.09 31.14 -0.40
N GLY A 383 -7.84 31.25 -0.84
CA GLY A 383 -7.41 30.83 -2.17
C GLY A 383 -6.34 29.75 -2.08
N PHE A 384 -6.33 28.82 -3.03
CA PHE A 384 -5.27 27.84 -3.19
C PHE A 384 -5.00 27.52 -4.66
N ARG A 385 -3.72 27.60 -5.05
CA ARG A 385 -3.22 27.23 -6.36
C ARG A 385 -2.14 26.16 -6.23
N TYR A 386 -2.29 25.03 -6.90
CA TYR A 386 -1.31 23.96 -6.91
C TYR A 386 -0.01 24.38 -7.58
N GLU A 387 1.14 24.11 -6.96
CA GLU A 387 2.45 24.53 -7.50
C GLU A 387 2.80 23.79 -8.80
N ARG A 388 2.57 22.46 -8.85
CA ARG A 388 2.99 21.62 -9.98
C ARG A 388 2.20 21.85 -11.27
N THR A 389 0.89 22.10 -11.13
CA THR A 389 -0.02 22.25 -12.28
C THR A 389 -0.34 23.72 -12.58
N GLY A 390 -0.10 24.63 -11.62
CA GLY A 390 -0.57 26.01 -11.70
C GLY A 390 -2.10 26.15 -11.59
N ALA A 391 -2.83 25.05 -11.39
CA ALA A 391 -4.28 25.05 -11.35
C ALA A 391 -4.78 25.76 -10.08
N VAL A 392 -5.66 26.74 -10.26
CA VAL A 392 -6.38 27.40 -9.17
C VAL A 392 -7.51 26.48 -8.75
N ALA A 393 -7.46 25.98 -7.52
CA ALA A 393 -8.44 25.04 -6.99
C ALA A 393 -9.46 25.72 -6.06
N LEU A 394 -9.01 26.70 -5.29
CA LEU A 394 -9.86 27.58 -4.47
C LEU A 394 -9.53 29.02 -4.82
N ASP A 395 -10.55 29.86 -4.98
CA ASP A 395 -10.37 31.24 -5.46
C ASP A 395 -11.27 32.20 -4.67
N GLY A 396 -10.86 32.58 -3.47
CA GLY A 396 -11.65 33.48 -2.63
C GLY A 396 -12.82 32.79 -1.92
N LEU A 397 -12.64 31.52 -1.52
CA LEU A 397 -13.62 30.76 -0.78
C LEU A 397 -13.97 31.47 0.54
N SER A 398 -15.26 31.76 0.73
CA SER A 398 -15.81 32.23 2.00
C SER A 398 -16.96 31.32 2.42
N LEU A 399 -16.71 30.50 3.44
CA LEU A 399 -17.64 29.48 3.94
C LEU A 399 -17.26 29.15 5.40
N SER A 400 -18.25 28.83 6.23
CA SER A 400 -18.02 28.37 7.61
C SER A 400 -18.94 27.21 7.96
N GLN A 401 -18.62 26.47 9.02
CA GLN A 401 -19.44 25.38 9.55
C GLN A 401 -19.52 25.45 11.06
N ARG A 402 -20.73 25.34 11.60
CA ARG A 402 -20.98 25.30 13.04
C ARG A 402 -20.68 23.92 13.62
N ARG A 403 -20.32 23.86 14.90
CA ARG A 403 -20.18 22.57 15.61
C ARG A 403 -21.51 21.83 15.67
N GLY A 404 -21.46 20.52 15.44
CA GLY A 404 -22.64 19.64 15.41
C GLY A 404 -23.52 19.76 14.16
N GLU A 405 -23.13 20.62 13.20
CA GLU A 405 -23.82 20.77 11.92
C GLU A 405 -23.36 19.68 10.92
N LEU A 406 -24.30 19.10 10.18
CA LEU A 406 -24.00 18.36 8.95
C LEU A 406 -24.08 19.30 7.75
N LEU A 407 -22.93 19.74 7.24
CA LEU A 407 -22.81 20.58 6.05
C LEU A 407 -22.53 19.69 4.83
N ALA A 408 -23.37 19.77 3.81
CA ALA A 408 -23.09 19.16 2.52
C ALA A 408 -22.47 20.18 1.55
N VAL A 409 -21.39 19.80 0.87
CA VAL A 409 -20.78 20.59 -0.20
C VAL A 409 -20.92 19.81 -1.51
N MET A 410 -21.56 20.44 -2.49
CA MET A 410 -21.75 19.89 -3.84
C MET A 410 -21.12 20.80 -4.88
N GLY A 411 -20.88 20.27 -6.07
CA GLY A 411 -20.34 21.06 -7.18
C GLY A 411 -19.77 20.17 -8.28
N PRO A 412 -19.56 20.72 -9.49
CA PRO A 412 -18.95 19.98 -10.58
C PRO A 412 -17.54 19.48 -10.24
N THR A 413 -17.02 18.55 -11.04
CA THR A 413 -15.64 18.09 -10.94
C THR A 413 -14.71 19.28 -11.15
N GLY A 414 -13.66 19.39 -10.32
CA GLY A 414 -12.73 20.53 -10.36
C GLY A 414 -13.21 21.79 -9.63
N ALA A 415 -14.37 21.79 -8.98
CA ALA A 415 -14.84 22.93 -8.20
C ALA A 415 -13.99 23.30 -6.96
N GLY A 416 -13.05 22.43 -6.55
CA GLY A 416 -12.20 22.63 -5.36
C GLY A 416 -12.63 21.87 -4.10
N LYS A 417 -13.60 20.93 -4.22
CA LYS A 417 -14.21 20.22 -3.08
C LYS A 417 -13.18 19.40 -2.27
N SER A 418 -12.43 18.52 -2.92
CA SER A 418 -11.35 17.76 -2.25
C SER A 418 -10.23 18.65 -1.72
N THR A 419 -9.91 19.75 -2.41
CA THR A 419 -8.94 20.74 -1.94
C THR A 419 -9.41 21.42 -0.65
N LEU A 420 -10.70 21.72 -0.52
CA LEU A 420 -11.30 22.19 0.73
C LEU A 420 -11.12 21.14 1.84
N CYS A 421 -11.49 19.87 1.60
CA CYS A 421 -11.32 18.78 2.56
C CYS A 421 -9.88 18.67 3.08
N MET A 422 -8.90 18.67 2.16
CA MET A 422 -7.48 18.59 2.50
C MET A 422 -6.93 19.85 3.17
N SER A 423 -7.55 21.02 2.95
CA SER A 423 -7.17 22.27 3.63
C SER A 423 -7.56 22.23 5.11
N LEU A 424 -8.64 21.53 5.46
CA LEU A 424 -9.14 21.46 6.85
C LEU A 424 -8.30 20.57 7.76
N ASN A 425 -7.65 19.52 7.24
CA ASN A 425 -6.75 18.66 8.04
C ASN A 425 -5.26 19.02 7.92
N GLY A 426 -4.94 20.09 7.17
CA GLY A 426 -3.58 20.55 6.94
C GLY A 426 -2.78 19.75 5.90
N LEU A 427 -3.38 18.84 5.12
CA LEU A 427 -2.67 18.23 3.98
C LEU A 427 -2.36 19.27 2.89
N VAL A 428 -3.23 20.25 2.70
CA VAL A 428 -2.95 21.46 1.91
C VAL A 428 -2.53 22.56 2.89
N PRO A 429 -1.35 23.19 2.73
CA PRO A 429 -0.34 23.01 1.69
C PRO A 429 0.81 22.03 2.04
N HIS A 430 0.81 21.38 3.22
CA HIS A 430 1.99 20.67 3.74
C HIS A 430 2.40 19.44 2.92
N HIS A 431 1.43 18.67 2.43
CA HIS A 431 1.66 17.50 1.57
C HIS A 431 1.50 17.85 0.09
N TYR A 432 0.53 18.72 -0.22
CA TYR A 432 0.29 19.24 -1.55
C TYR A 432 0.73 20.70 -1.62
N PRO A 433 1.95 20.98 -2.11
CA PRO A 433 2.48 22.34 -2.09
C PRO A 433 1.77 23.24 -3.12
N GLY A 434 1.63 24.51 -2.76
CA GLY A 434 0.92 25.50 -3.56
C GLY A 434 0.90 26.88 -2.91
N GLU A 435 0.43 27.86 -3.67
CA GLU A 435 0.23 29.23 -3.20
C GLU A 435 -1.11 29.32 -2.46
N THR A 436 -1.10 29.85 -1.24
CA THR A 436 -2.33 30.09 -0.47
C THR A 436 -2.57 31.59 -0.31
N GLU A 437 -3.82 32.02 -0.41
CA GLU A 437 -4.26 33.38 -0.10
C GLU A 437 -5.42 33.36 0.92
N GLY A 438 -5.70 34.50 1.54
CA GLY A 438 -6.78 34.61 2.53
C GLY A 438 -6.52 33.83 3.83
N LYS A 439 -7.61 33.56 4.56
CA LYS A 439 -7.57 32.94 5.89
C LYS A 439 -8.44 31.71 5.94
N ILE A 440 -7.95 30.70 6.64
CA ILE A 440 -8.72 29.52 7.03
C ILE A 440 -8.41 29.22 8.48
N LYS A 441 -9.44 28.96 9.28
CA LYS A 441 -9.30 28.55 10.68
C LYS A 441 -10.12 27.30 10.91
N VAL A 442 -9.53 26.33 11.59
CA VAL A 442 -10.17 25.10 12.05
C VAL A 442 -10.03 25.09 13.56
N PHE A 443 -11.17 25.10 14.25
CA PHE A 443 -11.26 25.30 15.70
C PHE A 443 -10.40 26.48 16.21
N GLY A 444 -10.46 27.62 15.50
CA GLY A 444 -9.73 28.84 15.84
C GLY A 444 -8.23 28.82 15.48
N HIS A 445 -7.72 27.76 14.86
CA HIS A 445 -6.30 27.63 14.50
C HIS A 445 -6.12 27.54 12.98
N ASP A 446 -5.04 28.14 12.47
CA ASP A 446 -4.70 28.05 11.04
C ASP A 446 -4.06 26.67 10.73
N PRO A 447 -4.66 25.83 9.85
CA PRO A 447 -4.12 24.53 9.42
C PRO A 447 -2.70 24.58 8.85
N ARG A 448 -2.30 25.72 8.29
CA ARG A 448 -0.96 25.93 7.71
C ARG A 448 0.12 26.06 8.77
N GLY A 449 -0.23 26.49 9.98
CA GLY A 449 0.73 26.77 11.06
C GLY A 449 1.25 25.53 11.78
N ARG A 450 0.70 24.34 11.53
CA ARG A 450 1.01 23.11 12.25
C ARG A 450 1.12 21.92 11.27
N PRO A 451 1.96 20.91 11.56
CA PRO A 451 2.05 19.72 10.72
C PRO A 451 0.73 18.94 10.71
N PRO A 452 0.43 18.15 9.65
CA PRO A 452 -0.79 17.33 9.55
C PRO A 452 -1.07 16.46 10.79
N SER A 453 -0.01 15.91 11.42
CA SER A 453 -0.14 15.10 12.63
C SER A 453 -0.76 15.83 13.82
N ALA A 454 -0.68 17.16 13.87
CA ALA A 454 -1.32 17.96 14.92
C ALA A 454 -2.85 18.05 14.76
N TRP A 455 -3.38 17.71 13.58
CA TRP A 455 -4.82 17.68 13.30
C TRP A 455 -5.43 16.29 13.54
N ALA A 456 -4.60 15.28 13.74
CA ALA A 456 -5.03 13.93 14.08
C ALA A 456 -5.83 13.94 15.39
N GLY A 457 -7.06 13.42 15.37
CA GLY A 457 -7.98 13.45 16.51
C GLY A 457 -8.81 14.73 16.66
N LEU A 458 -8.53 15.80 15.89
CA LEU A 458 -9.45 16.93 15.72
C LEU A 458 -10.26 16.80 14.43
N VAL A 459 -9.58 16.49 13.32
CA VAL A 459 -10.18 16.33 12.00
C VAL A 459 -9.91 14.90 11.51
N GLY A 460 -10.98 14.14 11.30
CA GLY A 460 -10.91 12.84 10.63
C GLY A 460 -11.26 13.00 9.16
N LEU A 461 -10.40 12.51 8.25
CA LEU A 461 -10.65 12.57 6.81
C LEU A 461 -10.83 11.15 6.26
N VAL A 462 -11.98 10.89 5.66
CA VAL A 462 -12.19 9.77 4.73
C VAL A 462 -12.05 10.35 3.33
N ALA A 463 -10.98 9.95 2.64
CA ALA A 463 -10.65 10.46 1.30
C ALA A 463 -11.50 9.77 0.23
N GLN A 464 -11.56 10.39 -0.96
CA GLN A 464 -12.27 9.84 -2.12
C GLN A 464 -11.77 8.44 -2.49
N ASP A 465 -10.45 8.24 -2.55
CA ASP A 465 -9.85 6.90 -2.65
C ASP A 465 -9.67 6.31 -1.25
N PHE A 466 -10.74 5.74 -0.71
CA PHE A 466 -10.73 5.13 0.61
C PHE A 466 -9.90 3.84 0.64
N GLU A 467 -9.72 3.15 -0.49
CA GLU A 467 -8.91 1.92 -0.55
C GLU A 467 -7.43 2.23 -0.31
N ALA A 468 -6.93 3.37 -0.81
CA ALA A 468 -5.57 3.83 -0.52
C ALA A 468 -5.32 4.12 0.97
N GLN A 469 -6.38 4.28 1.79
CA GLN A 469 -6.25 4.47 3.23
C GLN A 469 -6.14 3.15 4.01
N ILE A 470 -6.44 2.00 3.38
CA ILE A 470 -6.46 0.68 4.01
C ILE A 470 -5.19 -0.09 3.63
N PHE A 471 -4.37 -0.45 4.61
CA PHE A 471 -3.05 -1.07 4.33
C PHE A 471 -2.65 -2.17 5.30
N SER A 472 -3.41 -2.39 6.38
CA SER A 472 -3.13 -3.42 7.37
C SER A 472 -3.56 -4.80 6.89
N THR A 473 -3.01 -5.85 7.50
CA THR A 473 -3.36 -7.24 7.19
C THR A 473 -4.62 -7.72 7.90
N GLU A 474 -5.18 -6.91 8.80
CA GLU A 474 -6.33 -7.28 9.62
C GLU A 474 -7.18 -6.04 9.92
N THR A 475 -8.52 -6.19 9.88
CA THR A 475 -9.49 -5.11 10.15
C THR A 475 -9.30 -4.44 11.51
N MET A 476 -8.99 -5.19 12.57
CA MET A 476 -8.77 -4.62 13.90
C MET A 476 -7.48 -3.79 13.94
N LEU A 477 -6.41 -4.27 13.27
CA LEU A 477 -5.15 -3.54 13.17
C LEU A 477 -5.31 -2.26 12.36
N GLU A 478 -6.10 -2.31 11.29
CA GLU A 478 -6.42 -1.14 10.46
C GLU A 478 -7.04 -0.02 11.30
N VAL A 479 -8.09 -0.34 12.06
CA VAL A 479 -8.77 0.66 12.90
C VAL A 479 -7.91 1.09 14.09
N ALA A 480 -7.09 0.19 14.64
CA ALA A 480 -6.19 0.49 15.75
C ALA A 480 -4.99 1.36 15.36
N PHE A 481 -4.64 1.45 14.07
CA PHE A 481 -3.43 2.13 13.59
C PHE A 481 -3.34 3.60 14.02
N GLY A 482 -4.44 4.34 13.88
CA GLY A 482 -4.50 5.75 14.30
C GLY A 482 -4.24 5.93 15.80
N PRO A 483 -5.05 5.31 16.68
CA PRO A 483 -4.82 5.29 18.13
C PRO A 483 -3.41 4.83 18.54
N GLN A 484 -2.85 3.81 17.88
CA GLN A 484 -1.48 3.33 18.11
C GLN A 484 -0.44 4.38 17.74
N SER A 485 -0.63 5.08 16.63
CA SER A 485 0.26 6.15 16.17
C SER A 485 0.29 7.34 17.15
N LEU A 486 -0.78 7.54 17.92
CA LEU A 486 -0.84 8.52 19.02
C LEU A 486 -0.20 8.02 20.32
N GLY A 487 0.23 6.77 20.39
CA GLY A 487 0.85 6.18 21.58
C GLY A 487 -0.12 5.96 22.75
N LEU A 488 -1.41 5.75 22.46
CA LEU A 488 -2.43 5.51 23.49
C LEU A 488 -2.20 4.17 24.23
N PRO A 489 -2.70 4.01 25.47
CA PRO A 489 -2.65 2.73 26.18
C PRO A 489 -3.34 1.60 25.39
N PRO A 490 -2.83 0.35 25.44
CA PRO A 490 -3.42 -0.78 24.70
C PRO A 490 -4.92 -1.00 24.96
N GLU A 491 -5.36 -0.88 26.22
CA GLU A 491 -6.77 -1.02 26.59
C GLU A 491 -7.65 0.05 25.93
N GLU A 492 -7.16 1.29 25.88
CA GLU A 492 -7.87 2.40 25.24
C GLU A 492 -7.89 2.27 23.70
N ILE A 493 -6.79 1.77 23.11
CA ILE A 493 -6.73 1.47 21.67
C ILE A 493 -7.79 0.42 21.32
N GLU A 494 -7.85 -0.66 22.09
CA GLU A 494 -8.79 -1.75 21.86
C GLU A 494 -10.24 -1.29 22.03
N GLU A 495 -10.54 -0.52 23.08
CA GLU A 495 -11.85 0.07 23.31
C GLU A 495 -12.28 0.98 22.16
N ARG A 496 -11.40 1.91 21.74
CA ARG A 496 -11.67 2.85 20.64
C ARG A 496 -11.90 2.13 19.32
N ALA A 497 -11.05 1.16 18.99
CA ALA A 497 -11.15 0.43 17.73
C ALA A 497 -12.41 -0.44 17.68
N LYS A 498 -12.74 -1.16 18.76
CA LYS A 498 -14.00 -1.92 18.85
C LYS A 498 -15.22 -1.02 18.81
N GLY A 499 -15.17 0.13 19.50
CA GLY A 499 -16.24 1.13 19.47
C GLY A 499 -16.48 1.66 18.05
N ALA A 500 -15.42 2.00 17.32
CA ALA A 500 -15.51 2.48 15.94
C ALA A 500 -16.02 1.39 14.98
N LEU A 501 -15.51 0.16 15.08
CA LEU A 501 -16.03 -0.99 14.32
C LEU A 501 -17.52 -1.24 14.61
N SER A 502 -17.95 -1.10 15.87
CA SER A 502 -19.36 -1.20 16.25
C SER A 502 -20.21 -0.10 15.62
N ALA A 503 -19.76 1.16 15.68
CA ALA A 503 -20.46 2.28 15.08
C ALA A 503 -20.64 2.10 13.57
N CYS A 504 -19.68 1.44 12.90
CA CYS A 504 -19.73 1.14 11.47
C CYS A 504 -20.35 -0.23 11.12
N GLY A 505 -20.87 -0.99 12.09
CA GLY A 505 -21.50 -2.30 11.85
C GLY A 505 -20.53 -3.42 11.46
N LEU A 506 -19.24 -3.29 11.78
CA LEU A 506 -18.15 -4.18 11.37
C LEU A 506 -17.58 -5.06 12.50
N LEU A 507 -18.26 -5.16 13.66
CA LEU A 507 -17.85 -6.08 14.73
C LEU A 507 -17.69 -7.55 14.25
N PRO A 508 -18.57 -8.10 13.38
CA PRO A 508 -18.41 -9.48 12.88
C PRO A 508 -17.19 -9.68 11.96
N HIS A 509 -16.54 -8.60 11.53
CA HIS A 509 -15.42 -8.59 10.59
C HIS A 509 -14.06 -8.45 11.27
N ILE A 510 -14.02 -8.37 12.60
CA ILE A 510 -12.77 -8.44 13.37
C ILE A 510 -11.99 -9.70 13.00
N GLY A 511 -10.68 -9.59 12.79
CA GLY A 511 -9.83 -10.71 12.41
C GLY A 511 -9.81 -11.03 10.91
N ARG A 512 -10.61 -10.36 10.09
CA ARG A 512 -10.61 -10.55 8.64
C ARG A 512 -9.49 -9.74 7.98
N ASP A 513 -9.03 -10.24 6.85
CA ASP A 513 -8.16 -9.49 5.94
C ASP A 513 -8.99 -8.38 5.24
N PRO A 514 -8.59 -7.10 5.28
CA PRO A 514 -9.31 -6.02 4.61
C PRO A 514 -9.52 -6.21 3.10
N SER A 515 -8.64 -6.96 2.43
CA SER A 515 -8.79 -7.29 1.00
C SER A 515 -9.96 -8.23 0.71
N SER A 516 -10.44 -8.96 1.73
CA SER A 516 -11.60 -9.85 1.62
C SER A 516 -12.95 -9.16 1.81
N LEU A 517 -12.93 -7.88 2.20
CA LEU A 517 -14.13 -7.08 2.42
C LEU A 517 -14.72 -6.57 1.09
N SER A 518 -16.03 -6.40 1.04
CA SER A 518 -16.70 -5.69 -0.06
C SER A 518 -16.30 -4.21 -0.09
N GLY A 519 -16.48 -3.50 -1.22
CA GLY A 519 -16.18 -2.07 -1.31
C GLY A 519 -16.89 -1.23 -0.25
N GLY A 520 -18.17 -1.52 0.01
CA GLY A 520 -18.93 -0.86 1.09
C GLY A 520 -18.43 -1.18 2.49
N GLU A 521 -17.98 -2.41 2.73
CA GLU A 521 -17.35 -2.79 4.00
C GLU A 521 -15.99 -2.11 4.18
N LYS A 522 -15.16 -2.05 3.12
CA LYS A 522 -13.88 -1.34 3.12
C LYS A 522 -14.07 0.15 3.42
N GLN A 523 -15.04 0.80 2.78
CA GLN A 523 -15.31 2.20 3.05
C GLN A 523 -15.76 2.44 4.49
N ARG A 524 -16.63 1.59 5.03
CA ARG A 524 -17.00 1.63 6.45
C ARG A 524 -15.81 1.35 7.37
N LEU A 525 -14.85 0.54 6.94
CA LEU A 525 -13.60 0.29 7.67
C LEU A 525 -12.72 1.54 7.68
N ALA A 526 -12.59 2.24 6.56
CA ALA A 526 -11.87 3.53 6.48
C ALA A 526 -12.54 4.58 7.40
N LEU A 527 -13.87 4.65 7.39
CA LEU A 527 -14.64 5.48 8.33
C LEU A 527 -14.37 5.07 9.79
N ALA A 528 -14.36 3.77 10.10
CA ALA A 528 -14.05 3.28 11.45
C ALA A 528 -12.62 3.70 11.88
N GLY A 529 -11.64 3.62 10.99
CA GLY A 529 -10.28 4.09 11.24
C GLY A 529 -10.23 5.59 11.59
N ALA A 530 -10.97 6.42 10.85
CA ALA A 530 -11.11 7.85 11.17
C ALA A 530 -11.83 8.08 12.51
N LEU A 531 -12.90 7.33 12.81
CA LEU A 531 -13.68 7.44 14.04
C LEU A 531 -12.92 6.99 15.29
N ALA A 532 -12.00 6.03 15.18
CA ALA A 532 -11.19 5.54 16.30
C ALA A 532 -10.31 6.64 16.91
N LEU A 533 -9.95 7.65 16.13
CA LEU A 533 -9.26 8.84 16.60
C LEU A 533 -10.15 9.79 17.44
N LYS A 534 -11.46 9.54 17.48
CA LYS A 534 -12.49 10.39 18.11
C LYS A 534 -12.45 11.85 17.62
N PRO A 535 -12.54 12.10 16.29
CA PRO A 535 -12.49 13.45 15.76
C PRO A 535 -13.68 14.30 16.21
N GLU A 536 -13.44 15.62 16.27
CA GLU A 536 -14.45 16.67 16.51
C GLU A 536 -15.14 17.10 15.22
N LEU A 537 -14.41 17.08 14.09
CA LEU A 537 -14.88 17.28 12.73
C LEU A 537 -14.57 16.03 11.89
N LEU A 538 -15.60 15.42 11.31
CA LEU A 538 -15.47 14.34 10.34
C LEU A 538 -15.68 14.89 8.93
N VAL A 539 -14.67 14.77 8.08
CA VAL A 539 -14.68 15.16 6.67
C VAL A 539 -14.79 13.91 5.82
N LEU A 540 -15.83 13.86 4.99
CA LEU A 540 -16.13 12.75 4.09
C LEU A 540 -16.07 13.27 2.66
N ASP A 541 -15.03 12.89 1.92
CA ASP A 541 -14.82 13.35 0.54
C ASP A 541 -15.38 12.34 -0.46
N GLU A 542 -16.56 12.63 -1.02
CA GLU A 542 -17.29 11.77 -1.97
C GLU A 542 -17.44 10.31 -1.52
N PRO A 543 -17.83 10.07 -0.25
CA PRO A 543 -17.76 8.74 0.32
C PRO A 543 -18.65 7.75 -0.43
N THR A 544 -19.83 8.12 -0.95
CA THR A 544 -20.73 7.13 -1.55
C THR A 544 -20.43 6.76 -3.00
N THR A 545 -19.31 7.27 -3.55
CA THR A 545 -18.83 6.87 -4.86
C THR A 545 -18.50 5.38 -4.88
N ASP A 546 -18.83 4.67 -5.96
CA ASP A 546 -18.58 3.22 -6.13
C ASP A 546 -19.35 2.29 -5.16
N LEU A 547 -20.33 2.81 -4.39
CA LEU A 547 -21.22 2.01 -3.55
C LEU A 547 -22.47 1.52 -4.29
N ASP A 548 -22.81 0.26 -4.05
CA ASP A 548 -24.14 -0.24 -4.41
C ASP A 548 -25.23 0.30 -3.45
N PRO A 549 -26.53 0.18 -3.80
CA PRO A 549 -27.60 0.78 -3.02
C PRO A 549 -27.65 0.31 -1.55
N GLU A 550 -27.34 -0.95 -1.28
CA GLU A 550 -27.30 -1.52 0.07
C GLU A 550 -26.12 -0.95 0.88
N GLY A 551 -24.91 -0.97 0.33
CA GLY A 551 -23.72 -0.42 0.97
C GLY A 551 -23.90 1.06 1.30
N ARG A 552 -24.55 1.81 0.39
CA ARG A 552 -24.91 3.21 0.60
C ARG A 552 -25.95 3.40 1.71
N GLU A 553 -26.98 2.56 1.78
CA GLU A 553 -27.97 2.63 2.87
C GLU A 553 -27.33 2.33 4.23
N GLU A 554 -26.43 1.36 4.29
CA GLU A 554 -25.66 1.04 5.50
C GLU A 554 -24.76 2.21 5.91
N PHE A 555 -24.02 2.80 4.97
CA PHE A 555 -23.20 3.99 5.23
C PHE A 555 -24.05 5.15 5.75
N LEU A 556 -25.21 5.38 5.13
CA LEU A 556 -26.18 6.39 5.55
C LEU A 556 -26.69 6.18 6.97
N LYS A 557 -26.93 4.94 7.40
CA LYS A 557 -27.32 4.64 8.79
C LYS A 557 -26.23 5.09 9.76
N VAL A 558 -24.96 4.86 9.44
CA VAL A 558 -23.82 5.30 10.26
C VAL A 558 -23.78 6.83 10.34
N VAL A 559 -23.84 7.54 9.20
CA VAL A 559 -23.82 9.01 9.17
C VAL A 559 -24.98 9.62 9.96
N LYS A 560 -26.20 9.06 9.83
CA LYS A 560 -27.37 9.49 10.61
C LYS A 560 -27.18 9.27 12.12
N GLY A 561 -26.59 8.15 12.51
CA GLY A 561 -26.25 7.87 13.91
C GLY A 561 -25.26 8.89 14.48
N LEU A 562 -24.16 9.14 13.77
CA LEU A 562 -23.16 10.14 14.16
C LEU A 562 -23.75 11.56 14.26
N ARG A 563 -24.63 11.93 13.32
CA ARG A 563 -25.36 13.21 13.40
C ARG A 563 -26.26 13.28 14.62
N ALA A 564 -26.99 12.20 14.95
CA ALA A 564 -27.84 12.15 16.15
C ALA A 564 -27.03 12.27 17.46
N GLU A 565 -25.77 11.83 17.46
CA GLU A 565 -24.82 12.02 18.56
C GLU A 565 -24.21 13.45 18.62
N GLY A 566 -24.58 14.34 17.68
CA GLY A 566 -24.10 15.71 17.64
C GLY A 566 -22.69 15.89 17.04
N LYS A 567 -22.22 14.92 16.24
CA LYS A 567 -20.94 15.05 15.53
C LYS A 567 -21.01 16.11 14.43
N THR A 568 -19.94 16.89 14.29
CA THR A 568 -19.78 17.81 13.15
C THR A 568 -19.31 17.04 11.92
N ILE A 569 -20.05 17.12 10.82
CA ILE A 569 -19.79 16.33 9.63
C ILE A 569 -19.77 17.25 8.40
N LEU A 570 -18.66 17.27 7.67
CA LEU A 570 -18.58 17.84 6.33
C LEU A 570 -18.73 16.70 5.32
N LEU A 571 -19.80 16.71 4.54
CA LEU A 571 -20.09 15.71 3.52
C LEU A 571 -19.92 16.33 2.14
N VAL A 572 -18.87 15.96 1.41
CA VAL A 572 -18.76 16.30 -0.02
C VAL A 572 -19.42 15.20 -0.82
N GLU A 573 -20.40 15.54 -1.66
CA GLU A 573 -21.13 14.56 -2.46
C GLU A 573 -21.55 15.09 -3.82
N HIS A 574 -21.76 14.17 -4.76
CA HIS A 574 -22.35 14.45 -6.07
C HIS A 574 -23.84 14.11 -6.11
N ASP A 575 -24.29 13.19 -5.24
CA ASP A 575 -25.68 12.77 -5.24
C ASP A 575 -26.57 13.73 -4.40
N PRO A 576 -27.57 14.39 -5.01
CA PRO A 576 -28.47 15.28 -4.30
C PRO A 576 -29.27 14.59 -3.18
N GLU A 577 -29.61 13.31 -3.32
CA GLU A 577 -30.36 12.56 -2.32
C GLU A 577 -29.56 12.38 -1.01
N MET A 578 -28.22 12.33 -1.08
CA MET A 578 -27.35 12.36 0.11
C MET A 578 -27.37 13.73 0.77
N ALA A 579 -27.29 14.78 -0.03
CA ALA A 579 -27.27 16.16 0.45
C ALA A 579 -28.61 16.60 1.08
N LEU A 580 -29.73 15.92 0.78
CA LEU A 580 -31.02 16.14 1.45
C LEU A 580 -30.99 15.87 2.97
N LEU A 581 -29.99 15.13 3.46
CA LEU A 581 -29.81 14.83 4.89
C LEU A 581 -29.13 15.97 5.65
N ALA A 582 -28.54 16.91 4.93
CA ALA A 582 -27.76 17.99 5.51
C ALA A 582 -28.63 19.04 6.19
N ASP A 583 -28.07 19.67 7.21
CA ASP A 583 -28.64 20.85 7.85
C ASP A 583 -28.50 22.08 6.94
N ARG A 584 -27.39 22.13 6.18
CA ARG A 584 -27.06 23.17 5.21
C ARG A 584 -26.34 22.57 4.01
N VAL A 585 -26.58 23.14 2.83
CA VAL A 585 -25.96 22.76 1.57
C VAL A 585 -25.24 23.98 0.99
N ALA A 586 -24.02 23.79 0.52
CA ALA A 586 -23.24 24.78 -0.22
C ALA A 586 -22.88 24.24 -1.60
N ILE A 587 -23.09 25.05 -2.63
CA ILE A 587 -22.72 24.75 -4.02
C ILE A 587 -21.44 25.50 -4.36
N LEU A 588 -20.39 24.73 -4.63
CA LEU A 588 -19.07 25.21 -4.98
C LEU A 588 -18.88 25.15 -6.50
N GLU A 589 -18.39 26.23 -7.10
CA GLU A 589 -17.97 26.27 -8.50
C GLU A 589 -16.74 27.17 -8.63
N GLY A 590 -15.73 26.72 -9.38
CA GLY A 590 -14.50 27.50 -9.59
C GLY A 590 -13.80 27.93 -8.30
N GLY A 591 -13.89 27.14 -7.23
CA GLY A 591 -13.29 27.46 -5.94
C GLY A 591 -14.07 28.46 -5.08
N ARG A 592 -15.30 28.81 -5.44
CA ARG A 592 -16.17 29.78 -4.73
C ARG A 592 -17.53 29.18 -4.39
N VAL A 593 -18.10 29.59 -3.27
CA VAL A 593 -19.49 29.27 -2.93
C VAL A 593 -20.41 30.22 -3.68
N LEU A 594 -21.32 29.66 -4.47
CA LEU A 594 -22.29 30.44 -5.25
C LEU A 594 -23.68 30.43 -4.63
N VAL A 595 -24.08 29.29 -4.08
CA VAL A 595 -25.38 29.10 -3.44
C VAL A 595 -25.16 28.38 -2.12
N GLU A 596 -25.76 28.89 -1.06
CA GLU A 596 -25.71 28.29 0.27
C GLU A 596 -27.05 28.49 0.97
N GLY A 597 -27.50 27.51 1.74
CA GLY A 597 -28.71 27.61 2.54
C GLY A 597 -29.21 26.26 3.02
N ARG A 598 -30.41 26.22 3.57
CA ARG A 598 -31.06 24.94 3.90
C ARG A 598 -31.31 24.14 2.62
N PRO A 599 -31.35 22.79 2.66
CA PRO A 599 -31.68 21.97 1.48
C PRO A 599 -32.92 22.46 0.71
N GLU A 600 -33.93 22.92 1.45
CA GLU A 600 -35.21 23.42 0.93
C GLU A 600 -35.06 24.71 0.09
N GLU A 601 -34.14 25.58 0.50
CA GLU A 601 -33.82 26.86 -0.15
C GLU A 601 -32.89 26.68 -1.35
N VAL A 602 -31.99 25.71 -1.28
CA VAL A 602 -31.02 25.42 -2.34
C VAL A 602 -31.66 24.58 -3.45
N PHE A 603 -32.30 23.45 -3.12
CA PHE A 603 -32.85 22.52 -4.10
C PHE A 603 -34.16 22.98 -4.75
N SER A 604 -34.80 24.04 -4.23
CA SER A 604 -35.90 24.71 -4.93
C SER A 604 -35.42 25.56 -6.12
N LYS A 605 -34.13 25.94 -6.17
CA LYS A 605 -33.52 26.73 -7.26
C LYS A 605 -33.02 25.85 -8.40
N VAL A 606 -33.88 24.94 -8.88
CA VAL A 606 -33.56 23.92 -9.90
C VAL A 606 -32.81 24.51 -11.11
N GLY A 607 -33.36 25.54 -11.76
CA GLY A 607 -32.74 26.13 -12.94
C GLY A 607 -31.43 26.89 -12.68
N GLU A 608 -31.09 27.22 -11.43
CA GLU A 608 -29.76 27.72 -11.05
C GLU A 608 -28.78 26.55 -10.90
N LEU A 609 -29.16 25.51 -10.15
CA LEU A 609 -28.34 24.31 -9.96
C LEU A 609 -27.95 23.65 -11.29
N GLU A 610 -28.89 23.52 -12.23
CA GLU A 610 -28.63 22.94 -13.56
C GLU A 610 -27.61 23.77 -14.35
N ARG A 611 -27.65 25.11 -14.25
CA ARG A 611 -26.65 26.00 -14.89
C ARG A 611 -25.26 25.85 -14.26
N LEU A 612 -25.20 25.53 -12.97
CA LEU A 612 -23.97 25.27 -12.22
C LEU A 612 -23.45 23.82 -12.41
N GLY A 613 -24.10 23.01 -13.26
CA GLY A 613 -23.72 21.62 -13.49
C GLY A 613 -23.99 20.68 -12.31
N VAL A 614 -24.89 21.07 -11.39
CA VAL A 614 -25.30 20.25 -10.25
C VAL A 614 -26.69 19.67 -10.50
N ARG A 615 -26.81 18.35 -10.37
CA ARG A 615 -28.06 17.62 -10.60
C ARG A 615 -29.03 17.84 -9.42
N PRO A 616 -30.21 18.44 -9.61
CA PRO A 616 -31.19 18.59 -8.53
C PRO A 616 -31.94 17.27 -8.24
N PRO A 617 -32.56 17.12 -7.06
CA PRO A 617 -33.44 16.00 -6.74
C PRO A 617 -34.59 15.89 -7.77
N GLN A 618 -34.91 14.68 -8.24
CA GLN A 618 -35.92 14.47 -9.31
C GLN A 618 -37.30 15.04 -8.95
N LEU A 619 -37.69 14.92 -7.68
CA LEU A 619 -38.97 15.42 -7.20
C LEU A 619 -39.03 16.96 -7.27
N CYS A 620 -37.94 17.63 -6.93
CA CYS A 620 -37.84 19.09 -7.04
C CYS A 620 -37.84 19.53 -8.51
N GLN A 621 -37.15 18.80 -9.39
CA GLN A 621 -37.18 19.07 -10.83
C GLN A 621 -38.60 18.96 -11.42
N LEU A 622 -39.36 17.93 -11.03
CA LEU A 622 -40.74 17.77 -11.46
C LEU A 622 -41.61 18.95 -11.04
N LEU A 623 -41.54 19.34 -9.76
CA LEU A 623 -42.32 20.48 -9.25
C LEU A 623 -41.96 21.77 -9.99
N HIS A 624 -40.67 22.05 -10.16
CA HIS A 624 -40.19 23.21 -10.92
C HIS A 624 -40.71 23.22 -12.35
N LYS A 625 -40.63 22.07 -13.05
CA LYS A 625 -41.07 21.94 -14.44
C LYS A 625 -42.58 22.14 -14.62
N LEU A 626 -43.37 21.80 -13.61
CA LEU A 626 -44.81 22.02 -13.57
C LEU A 626 -45.21 23.42 -13.06
N GLY A 627 -44.24 24.29 -12.76
CA GLY A 627 -44.50 25.60 -12.18
C GLY A 627 -45.06 25.54 -10.76
N VAL A 628 -44.93 24.40 -10.09
CA VAL A 628 -45.30 24.23 -8.68
C VAL A 628 -44.10 24.68 -7.84
N GLY A 629 -44.22 25.86 -7.24
CA GLY A 629 -43.21 26.34 -6.30
C GLY A 629 -43.10 25.40 -5.10
N GLY A 630 -41.89 24.99 -4.75
CA GLY A 630 -41.66 24.22 -3.53
C GLY A 630 -40.48 23.27 -3.60
N PHE A 631 -40.42 22.44 -2.57
CA PHE A 631 -39.41 21.44 -2.33
C PHE A 631 -40.11 20.18 -1.80
N ALA A 632 -39.63 19.00 -2.21
CA ALA A 632 -40.12 17.73 -1.72
C ALA A 632 -38.94 16.79 -1.47
N ARG A 633 -38.84 16.29 -0.23
CA ARG A 633 -37.89 15.23 0.15
C ARG A 633 -38.42 13.85 -0.20
N THR A 634 -39.74 13.68 -0.19
CA THR A 634 -40.35 12.35 -0.36
C THR A 634 -41.40 12.34 -1.46
N VAL A 635 -41.64 11.14 -2.01
CA VAL A 635 -42.71 10.89 -2.98
C VAL A 635 -44.07 11.36 -2.44
N GLY A 636 -44.34 11.15 -1.15
CA GLY A 636 -45.59 11.58 -0.51
C GLY A 636 -45.75 13.10 -0.46
N GLU A 637 -44.68 13.83 -0.13
CA GLU A 637 -44.67 15.30 -0.14
C GLU A 637 -44.88 15.85 -1.55
N ALA A 638 -44.20 15.29 -2.55
CA ALA A 638 -44.37 15.67 -3.94
C ALA A 638 -45.80 15.41 -4.42
N ARG A 639 -46.36 14.23 -4.11
CA ARG A 639 -47.75 13.89 -4.46
C ARG A 639 -48.74 14.86 -3.81
N GLY A 640 -48.57 15.15 -2.53
CA GLY A 640 -49.42 16.10 -1.79
C GLY A 640 -49.30 17.55 -2.29
N ALA A 641 -48.12 17.98 -2.77
CA ALA A 641 -47.97 19.28 -3.42
C ALA A 641 -48.74 19.34 -4.76
N LEU A 642 -48.60 18.31 -5.59
CA LEU A 642 -49.30 18.20 -6.87
C LEU A 642 -50.82 18.13 -6.71
N ASP A 643 -51.31 17.40 -5.71
CA ASP A 643 -52.75 17.31 -5.40
C ASP A 643 -53.33 18.66 -4.96
N ARG A 644 -52.60 19.44 -4.15
CA ARG A 644 -53.03 20.78 -3.71
C ARG A 644 -53.15 21.76 -4.87
N GLU A 645 -52.24 21.67 -5.84
CA GLU A 645 -52.24 22.46 -7.07
C GLU A 645 -53.21 21.92 -8.14
N GLY A 646 -53.95 20.86 -7.82
CA GLY A 646 -54.98 20.30 -8.70
C GLY A 646 -54.43 19.55 -9.90
N PHE A 647 -53.19 19.05 -9.87
CA PHE A 647 -52.67 18.21 -10.95
C PHE A 647 -53.29 16.82 -10.96
N SER A 648 -53.55 16.32 -12.16
CA SER A 648 -54.02 14.95 -12.42
C SER A 648 -53.34 14.37 -13.65
N LEU A 649 -53.28 13.04 -13.73
CA LEU A 649 -52.69 12.34 -14.86
C LEU A 649 -53.65 12.31 -16.05
N ASP A 650 -53.21 12.85 -17.19
CA ASP A 650 -53.81 12.60 -18.51
C ASP A 650 -53.18 11.33 -19.11
N ARG A 651 -53.95 10.23 -19.08
CA ARG A 651 -53.50 8.94 -19.61
C ARG A 651 -53.21 8.97 -21.11
N SER A 652 -53.96 9.75 -21.89
CA SER A 652 -53.77 9.82 -23.34
C SER A 652 -52.47 10.54 -23.68
N LYS A 653 -52.14 11.63 -22.97
CA LYS A 653 -50.83 12.30 -23.09
C LYS A 653 -49.69 11.38 -22.66
N PHE A 654 -49.87 10.65 -21.56
CA PHE A 654 -48.89 9.68 -21.09
C PHE A 654 -48.63 8.59 -22.15
N GLU A 655 -49.68 7.92 -22.63
CA GLU A 655 -49.56 6.88 -23.66
C GLU A 655 -48.96 7.39 -24.98
N ARG A 656 -49.14 8.67 -25.29
CA ARG A 656 -48.49 9.31 -26.44
C ARG A 656 -47.00 9.50 -26.18
N ALA A 657 -46.62 10.06 -25.03
CA ALA A 657 -45.22 10.23 -24.64
C ALA A 657 -44.47 8.88 -24.59
N VAL A 658 -45.12 7.85 -24.03
CA VAL A 658 -44.63 6.47 -24.04
C VAL A 658 -44.44 5.99 -25.47
N ARG A 659 -45.44 6.14 -26.36
CA ARG A 659 -45.31 5.72 -27.77
C ARG A 659 -44.23 6.47 -28.55
N GLU A 660 -44.03 7.76 -28.28
CA GLU A 660 -42.98 8.55 -28.94
C GLU A 660 -41.58 8.13 -28.47
N ARG A 661 -41.43 7.79 -27.19
CA ARG A 661 -40.18 7.27 -26.61
C ARG A 661 -39.93 5.83 -27.04
N ASP A 662 -40.89 4.95 -26.79
CA ASP A 662 -40.81 3.52 -27.06
C ASP A 662 -40.86 3.25 -28.58
N GLY A 663 -41.39 4.18 -29.39
CA GLY A 663 -41.29 4.14 -30.85
C GLY A 663 -39.87 4.34 -31.37
N ARG A 664 -38.94 4.81 -30.52
CA ARG A 664 -37.49 4.80 -30.77
C ARG A 664 -36.83 3.47 -30.39
N LEU A 665 -37.51 2.57 -29.66
CA LEU A 665 -37.00 1.22 -29.40
C LEU A 665 -36.75 0.57 -30.76
N ARG A 666 -35.47 0.51 -31.11
CA ARG A 666 -35.02 0.08 -32.43
C ARG A 666 -35.54 -1.34 -32.65
N ARG A 667 -35.92 -1.66 -33.90
CA ARG A 667 -36.03 -3.06 -34.31
C ARG A 667 -34.63 -3.66 -34.18
N CYS A 668 -34.37 -4.27 -33.03
CA CYS A 668 -33.11 -4.93 -32.78
C CYS A 668 -32.98 -6.08 -33.77
N GLY A 669 -31.75 -6.29 -34.26
CA GLY A 669 -31.46 -7.38 -35.19
C GLY A 669 -31.49 -8.74 -34.48
N PRO A 670 -30.93 -9.78 -35.12
CA PRO A 670 -30.79 -11.08 -34.48
C PRO A 670 -29.85 -11.00 -33.25
N PRO A 671 -29.85 -12.02 -32.38
CA PRO A 671 -28.93 -12.08 -31.25
C PRO A 671 -27.45 -12.03 -31.70
N VAL A 672 -26.68 -11.07 -31.17
CA VAL A 672 -25.24 -10.91 -31.42
C VAL A 672 -24.41 -11.60 -30.35
N LEU A 673 -24.82 -11.52 -29.08
CA LEU A 673 -24.23 -12.25 -27.97
C LEU A 673 -25.30 -13.12 -27.32
N THR A 674 -25.00 -14.40 -27.14
CA THR A 674 -25.92 -15.34 -26.50
C THR A 674 -25.20 -16.12 -25.42
N VAL A 675 -25.84 -16.26 -24.26
CA VAL A 675 -25.37 -17.12 -23.17
C VAL A 675 -26.45 -18.14 -22.84
N ARG A 676 -26.06 -19.39 -22.61
CA ARG A 676 -26.99 -20.50 -22.35
C ARG A 676 -26.50 -21.33 -21.17
N ARG A 677 -27.33 -21.39 -20.12
CA ARG A 677 -27.09 -22.09 -18.85
C ARG A 677 -25.68 -21.82 -18.31
N LEU A 678 -25.25 -20.56 -18.39
CA LEU A 678 -23.92 -20.13 -18.05
C LEU A 678 -23.72 -20.15 -16.53
N SER A 679 -22.74 -20.92 -16.07
CA SER A 679 -22.31 -20.94 -14.67
C SER A 679 -20.81 -20.71 -14.59
N HIS A 680 -20.37 -20.03 -13.54
CA HIS A 680 -18.96 -19.78 -13.31
C HIS A 680 -18.66 -19.77 -11.81
N THR A 681 -17.62 -20.51 -11.46
CA THR A 681 -17.05 -20.57 -10.11
C THR A 681 -15.57 -20.25 -10.22
N TYR A 682 -15.12 -19.26 -9.45
CA TYR A 682 -13.71 -18.89 -9.38
C TYR A 682 -12.88 -19.98 -8.67
N PRO A 683 -11.55 -20.02 -8.86
CA PRO A 683 -10.69 -21.05 -8.26
C PRO A 683 -10.72 -21.10 -6.73
N ASP A 684 -11.07 -20.00 -6.07
CA ASP A 684 -11.25 -19.88 -4.62
C ASP A 684 -12.58 -20.49 -4.11
N GLY A 685 -13.44 -20.97 -5.02
CA GLY A 685 -14.76 -21.54 -4.70
C GLY A 685 -15.91 -20.53 -4.77
N THR A 686 -15.65 -19.26 -5.06
CA THR A 686 -16.67 -18.23 -5.21
C THR A 686 -17.56 -18.53 -6.42
N VAL A 687 -18.84 -18.85 -6.18
CA VAL A 687 -19.83 -19.11 -7.24
C VAL A 687 -20.40 -17.78 -7.76
N ALA A 688 -19.86 -17.31 -8.87
CA ALA A 688 -20.24 -16.01 -9.44
C ALA A 688 -21.50 -16.06 -10.29
N LEU A 689 -21.69 -17.09 -11.13
CA LEU A 689 -22.85 -17.22 -12.03
C LEU A 689 -23.52 -18.60 -11.87
N LYS A 690 -24.86 -18.64 -11.94
CA LYS A 690 -25.70 -19.81 -11.66
C LYS A 690 -26.75 -20.03 -12.76
N GLY A 691 -26.35 -20.66 -13.86
CA GLY A 691 -27.26 -21.12 -14.92
C GLY A 691 -27.92 -20.01 -15.73
N ILE A 692 -27.22 -18.91 -16.01
CA ILE A 692 -27.75 -17.72 -16.70
C ILE A 692 -28.03 -18.02 -18.18
N SER A 693 -29.16 -17.56 -18.69
CA SER A 693 -29.47 -17.58 -20.13
C SER A 693 -30.03 -16.23 -20.56
N ILE A 694 -29.31 -15.52 -21.42
CA ILE A 694 -29.67 -14.18 -21.92
C ILE A 694 -29.25 -14.09 -23.39
N ASP A 695 -30.01 -13.32 -24.17
CA ASP A 695 -29.62 -12.86 -25.51
C ASP A 695 -29.49 -11.35 -25.53
N ILE A 696 -28.39 -10.85 -26.09
CA ILE A 696 -28.21 -9.45 -26.48
C ILE A 696 -28.31 -9.37 -27.99
N ARG A 697 -29.12 -8.45 -28.50
CA ARG A 697 -29.46 -8.30 -29.92
C ARG A 697 -28.66 -7.18 -30.57
N GLU A 698 -28.48 -7.28 -31.89
CA GLU A 698 -27.80 -6.24 -32.66
C GLU A 698 -28.51 -4.89 -32.54
N GLY A 699 -27.73 -3.85 -32.22
CA GLY A 699 -28.21 -2.46 -32.08
C GLY A 699 -28.97 -2.18 -30.79
N GLU A 700 -29.03 -3.14 -29.87
CA GLU A 700 -29.70 -2.99 -28.56
C GLU A 700 -28.88 -2.11 -27.61
N PHE A 701 -29.56 -1.25 -26.84
CA PHE A 701 -28.98 -0.52 -25.71
C PHE A 701 -29.48 -1.16 -24.40
N VAL A 702 -28.68 -2.06 -23.82
CA VAL A 702 -29.07 -2.85 -22.65
C VAL A 702 -28.26 -2.48 -21.42
N ALA A 703 -28.94 -2.36 -20.28
CA ALA A 703 -28.32 -2.19 -18.99
C ALA A 703 -28.36 -3.49 -18.17
N ILE A 704 -27.23 -3.85 -17.56
CA ILE A 704 -27.13 -4.93 -16.58
C ILE A 704 -26.94 -4.30 -15.21
N VAL A 705 -27.92 -4.49 -14.32
CA VAL A 705 -27.97 -3.85 -13.00
C VAL A 705 -28.00 -4.90 -11.89
N GLY A 706 -27.61 -4.53 -10.68
CA GLY A 706 -27.56 -5.45 -9.54
C GLY A 706 -26.57 -5.00 -8.47
N ARG A 707 -26.63 -5.62 -7.30
CA ARG A 707 -25.68 -5.37 -6.19
C ARG A 707 -24.24 -5.71 -6.58
N ASN A 708 -23.29 -5.21 -5.80
CA ASN A 708 -21.91 -5.66 -5.91
C ASN A 708 -21.84 -7.17 -5.58
N GLY A 709 -21.00 -7.90 -6.32
CA GLY A 709 -20.93 -9.36 -6.20
C GLY A 709 -22.09 -10.15 -6.81
N SER A 710 -23.08 -9.51 -7.45
CA SER A 710 -24.19 -10.25 -8.11
C SER A 710 -23.79 -11.02 -9.38
N GLY A 711 -22.56 -10.81 -9.87
CA GLY A 711 -21.98 -11.51 -11.01
C GLY A 711 -21.93 -10.73 -12.32
N LYS A 712 -22.34 -9.46 -12.35
CA LYS A 712 -22.41 -8.61 -13.56
C LYS A 712 -21.10 -8.57 -14.35
N THR A 713 -20.02 -8.13 -13.69
CA THR A 713 -18.67 -8.06 -14.27
C THR A 713 -18.18 -9.43 -14.77
N THR A 714 -18.45 -10.51 -14.02
CA THR A 714 -18.13 -11.88 -14.45
C THR A 714 -18.89 -12.27 -15.72
N LEU A 715 -20.18 -11.95 -15.80
CA LEU A 715 -21.02 -12.22 -16.97
C LEU A 715 -20.46 -11.51 -18.21
N VAL A 716 -20.20 -10.20 -18.12
CA VAL A 716 -19.72 -9.44 -19.27
C VAL A 716 -18.30 -9.81 -19.68
N ARG A 717 -17.42 -10.15 -18.74
CA ARG A 717 -16.07 -10.68 -19.04
C ARG A 717 -16.14 -12.01 -19.78
N ILE A 718 -17.11 -12.88 -19.47
CA ILE A 718 -17.33 -14.13 -20.23
C ILE A 718 -17.90 -13.84 -21.62
N MET A 719 -18.83 -12.88 -21.75
CA MET A 719 -19.34 -12.44 -23.06
C MET A 719 -18.25 -11.85 -23.95
N ALA A 720 -17.32 -11.08 -23.37
CA ALA A 720 -16.15 -10.52 -24.05
C ALA A 720 -15.03 -11.55 -24.31
N GLY A 721 -15.14 -12.77 -23.77
CA GLY A 721 -14.14 -13.84 -23.91
C GLY A 721 -12.87 -13.64 -23.07
N LEU A 722 -12.90 -12.73 -22.10
CA LEU A 722 -11.84 -12.51 -21.12
C LEU A 722 -11.82 -13.59 -20.03
N LEU A 723 -12.97 -14.22 -19.78
CA LEU A 723 -13.12 -15.35 -18.86
C LEU A 723 -13.79 -16.53 -19.56
N ARG A 724 -13.44 -17.75 -19.15
CA ARG A 724 -14.12 -18.97 -19.61
C ARG A 724 -15.15 -19.42 -18.57
N PRO A 725 -16.37 -19.76 -18.98
CA PRO A 725 -17.36 -20.29 -18.05
C PRO A 725 -16.94 -21.66 -17.52
N THR A 726 -17.41 -22.00 -16.32
CA THR A 726 -17.25 -23.35 -15.75
C THR A 726 -18.21 -24.33 -16.43
N GLU A 727 -19.45 -23.88 -16.66
CA GLU A 727 -20.49 -24.63 -17.38
C GLU A 727 -21.30 -23.71 -18.29
N GLY A 728 -21.97 -24.31 -19.27
CA GLY A 728 -22.75 -23.57 -20.26
C GLY A 728 -21.92 -23.03 -21.40
N VAL A 729 -22.55 -22.21 -22.24
CA VAL A 729 -21.94 -21.69 -23.47
C VAL A 729 -22.19 -20.21 -23.58
N SER A 730 -21.15 -19.47 -23.96
CA SER A 730 -21.22 -18.08 -24.44
C SER A 730 -20.90 -18.09 -25.93
N ALA A 731 -21.66 -17.39 -26.76
CA ALA A 731 -21.49 -17.37 -28.20
C ALA A 731 -21.63 -15.96 -28.78
N TYR A 732 -20.81 -15.67 -29.78
CA TYR A 732 -20.86 -14.47 -30.62
C TYR A 732 -21.37 -14.85 -32.01
N ARG A 733 -22.48 -14.24 -32.46
CA ARG A 733 -23.18 -14.57 -33.71
C ARG A 733 -23.33 -16.09 -33.93
N GLY A 734 -23.72 -16.81 -32.87
CA GLY A 734 -23.95 -18.26 -32.86
C GLY A 734 -22.70 -19.14 -32.76
N ARG A 735 -21.48 -18.60 -32.88
CA ARG A 735 -20.23 -19.36 -32.67
C ARG A 735 -19.78 -19.22 -31.21
N ASN A 736 -19.42 -20.34 -30.57
CA ASN A 736 -18.95 -20.35 -29.19
C ASN A 736 -17.69 -19.48 -29.02
N VAL A 737 -17.72 -18.57 -28.05
CA VAL A 737 -16.64 -17.65 -27.66
C VAL A 737 -15.33 -18.40 -27.37
N ALA A 738 -15.40 -19.58 -26.75
CA ALA A 738 -14.22 -20.42 -26.46
C ALA A 738 -13.49 -20.91 -27.73
N GLY A 739 -14.17 -20.90 -28.88
CA GLY A 739 -13.60 -21.26 -30.18
C GLY A 739 -12.97 -20.10 -30.95
N PHE A 740 -13.03 -18.86 -30.43
CA PHE A 740 -12.35 -17.71 -31.02
C PHE A 740 -10.91 -17.59 -30.49
N ARG A 741 -10.02 -17.04 -31.32
CA ARG A 741 -8.78 -16.45 -30.78
C ARG A 741 -9.16 -15.14 -30.09
N LEU A 742 -8.51 -14.82 -28.98
CA LEU A 742 -8.80 -13.58 -28.23
C LEU A 742 -8.70 -12.34 -29.14
N SER A 743 -7.69 -12.29 -30.01
CA SER A 743 -7.52 -11.20 -30.99
C SER A 743 -8.61 -11.13 -32.06
N GLU A 744 -9.28 -12.25 -32.39
CA GLU A 744 -10.41 -12.26 -33.34
C GLU A 744 -11.67 -11.68 -32.68
N LEU A 745 -11.91 -12.04 -31.41
CA LEU A 745 -13.08 -11.58 -30.67
C LEU A 745 -12.93 -10.13 -30.20
N ALA A 746 -11.75 -9.72 -29.74
CA ALA A 746 -11.47 -8.35 -29.29
C ALA A 746 -11.65 -7.29 -30.38
N ARG A 747 -11.61 -7.67 -31.67
CA ARG A 747 -11.97 -6.77 -32.79
C ARG A 747 -13.47 -6.53 -32.93
N ARG A 748 -14.30 -7.41 -32.37
CA ARG A 748 -15.75 -7.45 -32.57
C ARG A 748 -16.51 -7.07 -31.31
N VAL A 749 -16.00 -7.46 -30.15
CA VAL A 749 -16.55 -7.17 -28.84
C VAL A 749 -15.51 -6.34 -28.07
N GLY A 750 -15.77 -5.04 -27.95
CA GLY A 750 -15.00 -4.12 -27.14
C GLY A 750 -15.42 -4.20 -25.68
N TYR A 751 -14.46 -4.19 -24.76
CA TYR A 751 -14.70 -4.14 -23.32
C TYR A 751 -13.95 -2.94 -22.73
N VAL A 752 -14.70 -2.04 -22.10
CA VAL A 752 -14.17 -0.90 -21.36
C VAL A 752 -14.22 -1.24 -19.87
N PHE A 753 -13.08 -1.13 -19.20
CA PHE A 753 -12.92 -1.50 -17.80
C PHE A 753 -13.62 -0.50 -16.86
N GLN A 754 -13.88 -0.95 -15.62
CA GLN A 754 -14.50 -0.13 -14.57
C GLN A 754 -13.69 1.12 -14.25
N SER A 755 -12.37 0.99 -14.14
CA SER A 755 -11.48 2.13 -13.96
C SER A 755 -10.71 2.41 -15.25
N PRO A 756 -10.72 3.65 -15.77
CA PRO A 756 -9.88 4.00 -16.91
C PRO A 756 -8.39 3.87 -16.56
N ASP A 757 -8.01 4.02 -15.29
CA ASP A 757 -6.64 3.94 -14.83
C ASP A 757 -6.10 2.49 -14.82
N GLU A 758 -7.00 1.49 -14.82
CA GLU A 758 -6.62 0.08 -15.03
C GLU A 758 -6.38 -0.27 -16.51
N GLN A 759 -6.92 0.55 -17.42
CA GLN A 759 -6.85 0.32 -18.86
C GLN A 759 -5.75 1.13 -19.54
N ILE A 760 -5.53 2.37 -19.10
CA ILE A 760 -4.60 3.32 -19.71
C ILE A 760 -3.17 3.07 -19.21
N PHE A 761 -2.21 2.99 -20.12
CA PHE A 761 -0.80 2.79 -19.78
C PHE A 761 0.19 3.46 -20.75
N ALA A 762 -0.28 3.94 -21.90
CA ALA A 762 0.60 4.52 -22.91
C ALA A 762 1.04 5.96 -22.54
N PRO A 763 2.19 6.41 -23.05
CA PRO A 763 2.76 7.71 -22.69
C PRO A 763 2.00 8.91 -23.27
N THR A 764 1.18 8.70 -24.32
CA THR A 764 0.37 9.76 -24.92
C THR A 764 -1.03 9.25 -25.25
N VAL A 765 -2.00 10.16 -25.32
CA VAL A 765 -3.37 9.86 -25.74
C VAL A 765 -3.42 9.21 -27.12
N PHE A 766 -2.60 9.67 -28.07
CA PHE A 766 -2.49 9.05 -29.38
C PHE A 766 -2.01 7.59 -29.30
N GLU A 767 -0.92 7.35 -28.57
CA GLU A 767 -0.33 6.02 -28.43
C GLU A 767 -1.26 5.03 -27.72
N GLU A 768 -2.03 5.52 -26.74
CA GLU A 768 -3.07 4.73 -26.06
C GLU A 768 -4.13 4.23 -27.05
N VAL A 769 -4.66 5.14 -27.88
CA VAL A 769 -5.70 4.80 -28.86
C VAL A 769 -5.16 3.97 -30.03
N ALA A 770 -3.90 4.19 -30.42
CA ALA A 770 -3.22 3.44 -31.49
C ALA A 770 -2.91 1.99 -31.09
N PHE A 771 -2.84 1.68 -29.79
CA PHE A 771 -2.39 0.40 -29.28
C PHE A 771 -3.15 -0.80 -29.86
N GLY A 772 -4.48 -0.77 -29.81
CA GLY A 772 -5.34 -1.84 -30.36
C GLY A 772 -5.14 -2.05 -31.87
N PRO A 773 -5.37 -1.01 -32.70
CA PRO A 773 -5.11 -1.05 -34.14
C PRO A 773 -3.72 -1.57 -34.54
N ARG A 774 -2.65 -1.11 -33.87
CA ARG A 774 -1.28 -1.57 -34.14
C ARG A 774 -1.07 -3.03 -33.77
N ASN A 775 -1.60 -3.48 -32.63
CA ASN A 775 -1.55 -4.89 -32.23
C ASN A 775 -2.32 -5.81 -33.18
N PHE A 776 -3.27 -5.27 -33.92
CA PHE A 776 -3.96 -5.97 -34.99
C PHE A 776 -3.18 -6.02 -36.31
N GLY A 777 -1.99 -5.41 -36.38
CA GLY A 777 -1.14 -5.40 -37.56
C GLY A 777 -1.69 -4.54 -38.69
N LEU A 778 -2.48 -3.51 -38.36
CA LEU A 778 -2.96 -2.56 -39.36
C LEU A 778 -1.81 -1.67 -39.87
N PRO A 779 -1.81 -1.26 -41.14
CA PRO A 779 -0.85 -0.29 -41.66
C PRO A 779 -0.91 1.03 -40.88
N GLU A 780 0.22 1.71 -40.70
CA GLU A 780 0.28 2.93 -39.87
C GLU A 780 -0.66 4.04 -40.37
N GLU A 781 -0.81 4.20 -41.68
CA GLU A 781 -1.78 5.16 -42.27
C GLU A 781 -3.23 4.86 -41.84
N GLU A 782 -3.59 3.57 -41.73
CA GLU A 782 -4.91 3.14 -41.26
C GLU A 782 -5.05 3.33 -39.74
N VAL A 783 -3.96 3.13 -38.99
CA VAL A 783 -3.91 3.39 -37.55
C VAL A 783 -4.16 4.87 -37.29
N GLU A 784 -3.41 5.77 -37.92
CA GLU A 784 -3.55 7.21 -37.78
C GLU A 784 -4.99 7.66 -38.07
N ARG A 785 -5.57 7.22 -39.20
CA ARG A 785 -6.95 7.54 -39.56
C ARG A 785 -7.95 7.09 -38.51
N ARG A 786 -7.82 5.87 -37.98
CA ARG A 786 -8.73 5.35 -36.95
C ARG A 786 -8.57 6.04 -35.62
N VAL A 787 -7.35 6.40 -35.25
CA VAL A 787 -7.07 7.17 -34.04
C VAL A 787 -7.70 8.55 -34.14
N GLU A 788 -7.57 9.22 -35.30
CA GLU A 788 -8.22 10.50 -35.56
C GLU A 788 -9.74 10.40 -35.47
N GLU A 789 -10.36 9.43 -36.14
CA GLU A 789 -11.78 9.20 -36.07
C GLU A 789 -12.26 8.95 -34.63
N ALA A 790 -11.58 8.07 -33.88
CA ALA A 790 -11.95 7.71 -32.52
C ALA A 790 -11.79 8.87 -31.54
N LEU A 791 -10.66 9.59 -31.60
CA LEU A 791 -10.41 10.75 -30.75
C LEU A 791 -11.34 11.92 -31.11
N SER A 792 -11.68 12.11 -32.38
CA SER A 792 -12.64 13.12 -32.81
C SER A 792 -14.05 12.79 -32.32
N ALA A 793 -14.45 11.52 -32.37
CA ALA A 793 -15.77 11.08 -31.89
C ALA A 793 -15.97 11.37 -30.38
N VAL A 794 -14.88 11.31 -29.60
CA VAL A 794 -14.89 11.63 -28.16
C VAL A 794 -14.47 13.08 -27.84
N GLY A 795 -14.14 13.89 -28.85
CA GLY A 795 -13.77 15.30 -28.67
C GLY A 795 -12.36 15.56 -28.11
N LEU A 796 -11.42 14.61 -28.25
CA LEU A 796 -10.07 14.68 -27.68
C LEU A 796 -8.94 14.71 -28.72
N TRP A 797 -9.24 14.89 -30.01
CA TRP A 797 -8.22 14.91 -31.07
C TRP A 797 -7.13 15.97 -30.87
N GLU A 798 -7.52 17.17 -30.41
CA GLU A 798 -6.56 18.25 -30.16
C GLU A 798 -5.60 17.95 -29.00
N ARG A 799 -5.98 17.02 -28.12
CA ARG A 799 -5.20 16.62 -26.93
C ARG A 799 -4.39 15.33 -27.14
N ARG A 800 -4.32 14.82 -28.38
CA ARG A 800 -3.65 13.55 -28.71
C ARG A 800 -2.18 13.46 -28.29
N GLY A 801 -1.48 14.59 -28.18
CA GLY A 801 -0.07 14.66 -27.78
C GLY A 801 0.16 14.75 -26.26
N GLU A 802 -0.90 14.84 -25.46
CA GLU A 802 -0.79 14.96 -24.01
C GLU A 802 -0.62 13.60 -23.34
N ASP A 803 -0.11 13.60 -22.10
CA ASP A 803 -0.10 12.44 -21.22
C ASP A 803 -1.55 12.13 -20.79
N PRO A 804 -2.07 10.89 -20.99
CA PRO A 804 -3.41 10.52 -20.54
C PRO A 804 -3.67 10.79 -19.06
N PHE A 805 -2.66 10.68 -18.18
CA PHE A 805 -2.81 10.92 -16.75
C PHE A 805 -2.84 12.41 -16.37
N SER A 806 -2.59 13.31 -17.32
CA SER A 806 -2.82 14.75 -17.16
C SER A 806 -4.28 15.16 -17.41
N LEU A 807 -5.08 14.28 -18.01
CA LEU A 807 -6.50 14.50 -18.29
C LEU A 807 -7.35 14.35 -17.03
N THR A 808 -8.53 14.99 -17.00
CA THR A 808 -9.52 14.76 -15.94
C THR A 808 -10.05 13.32 -15.97
N ARG A 809 -10.66 12.82 -14.88
CA ARG A 809 -11.23 11.46 -14.82
C ARG A 809 -12.23 11.18 -15.95
N GLY A 810 -13.15 12.11 -16.22
CA GLY A 810 -14.13 11.99 -17.31
C GLY A 810 -13.49 11.99 -18.71
N GLU A 811 -12.38 12.73 -18.89
CA GLU A 811 -11.61 12.69 -20.13
C GLU A 811 -10.82 11.40 -20.28
N ARG A 812 -10.23 10.87 -19.21
CA ARG A 812 -9.59 9.54 -19.22
C ARG A 812 -10.60 8.45 -19.57
N GLN A 813 -11.82 8.52 -19.05
CA GLN A 813 -12.90 7.61 -19.44
C GLN A 813 -13.19 7.67 -20.94
N ARG A 814 -13.23 8.87 -21.53
CA ARG A 814 -13.37 9.06 -22.97
C ARG A 814 -12.19 8.50 -23.77
N VAL A 815 -10.96 8.62 -23.28
CA VAL A 815 -9.78 7.97 -23.89
C VAL A 815 -9.90 6.45 -23.83
N ALA A 816 -10.32 5.89 -22.70
CA ALA A 816 -10.54 4.45 -22.54
C ALA A 816 -11.61 3.93 -23.51
N VAL A 817 -12.69 4.68 -23.73
CA VAL A 817 -13.67 4.36 -24.77
C VAL A 817 -13.05 4.48 -26.17
N ALA A 818 -12.32 5.56 -26.46
CA ALA A 818 -11.69 5.80 -27.75
C ALA A 818 -10.69 4.69 -28.15
N SER A 819 -9.89 4.18 -27.20
CA SER A 819 -8.90 3.13 -27.49
C SER A 819 -9.56 1.80 -27.90
N ILE A 820 -10.77 1.53 -27.40
CA ILE A 820 -11.60 0.42 -27.85
C ILE A 820 -12.28 0.74 -29.19
N LEU A 821 -12.82 1.95 -29.36
CA LEU A 821 -13.51 2.38 -30.58
C LEU A 821 -12.62 2.40 -31.82
N ALA A 822 -11.32 2.68 -31.67
CA ALA A 822 -10.37 2.64 -32.79
C ALA A 822 -10.30 1.24 -33.45
N SER A 823 -10.72 0.19 -32.76
CA SER A 823 -10.83 -1.16 -33.30
C SER A 823 -12.11 -1.40 -34.12
N ARG A 824 -13.07 -0.45 -34.10
CA ARG A 824 -14.42 -0.50 -34.71
C ARG A 824 -15.22 -1.77 -34.32
N PRO A 825 -15.45 -2.01 -33.00
CA PRO A 825 -16.18 -3.18 -32.55
C PRO A 825 -17.67 -3.11 -32.91
N GLU A 826 -18.32 -4.25 -33.14
CA GLU A 826 -19.77 -4.35 -33.36
C GLU A 826 -20.55 -4.21 -32.04
N VAL A 827 -19.96 -4.70 -30.94
CA VAL A 827 -20.52 -4.64 -29.58
C VAL A 827 -19.56 -3.90 -28.67
N LEU A 828 -20.06 -2.93 -27.90
CA LEU A 828 -19.33 -2.23 -26.88
C LEU A 828 -19.94 -2.55 -25.51
N ILE A 829 -19.14 -3.19 -24.65
CA ILE A 829 -19.49 -3.45 -23.27
C ILE A 829 -18.74 -2.50 -22.37
N LEU A 830 -19.45 -1.75 -21.53
CA LEU A 830 -18.88 -0.81 -20.59
C LEU A 830 -19.25 -1.21 -19.17
N ASP A 831 -18.24 -1.47 -18.34
CA ASP A 831 -18.43 -1.78 -16.92
C ASP A 831 -18.38 -0.48 -16.11
N GLU A 832 -19.48 -0.07 -15.47
CA GLU A 832 -19.59 1.14 -14.63
C GLU A 832 -19.02 2.46 -15.26
N PRO A 833 -19.40 2.82 -16.51
CA PRO A 833 -18.76 3.90 -17.26
C PRO A 833 -19.02 5.32 -16.72
N THR A 834 -19.96 5.47 -15.78
CA THR A 834 -20.46 6.75 -15.28
C THR A 834 -20.07 7.02 -13.83
N THR A 835 -19.37 6.10 -13.18
CA THR A 835 -19.10 6.21 -11.74
C THR A 835 -18.07 7.29 -11.43
N GLY A 836 -18.38 8.12 -10.44
CA GLY A 836 -17.54 9.25 -10.02
C GLY A 836 -17.44 10.37 -11.05
N LEU A 837 -18.37 10.43 -12.02
CA LEU A 837 -18.52 11.55 -12.95
C LEU A 837 -19.54 12.56 -12.41
N ASP A 838 -19.28 13.85 -12.63
CA ASP A 838 -20.32 14.86 -12.45
C ASP A 838 -21.39 14.79 -13.56
N GLN A 839 -22.46 15.57 -13.40
CA GLN A 839 -23.60 15.56 -14.32
C GLN A 839 -23.20 15.85 -15.77
N LYS A 840 -22.30 16.81 -15.98
CA LYS A 840 -21.87 17.22 -17.32
C LYS A 840 -21.11 16.10 -18.01
N HIS A 841 -20.13 15.50 -17.34
CA HIS A 841 -19.34 14.41 -17.92
C HIS A 841 -20.19 13.14 -18.13
N LEU A 842 -21.14 12.87 -17.24
CA LEU A 842 -22.13 11.80 -17.42
C LEU A 842 -22.99 12.02 -18.67
N GLU A 843 -23.51 13.22 -18.89
CA GLU A 843 -24.28 13.55 -20.10
C GLU A 843 -23.43 13.43 -21.36
N GLU A 844 -22.17 13.88 -21.34
CA GLU A 844 -21.25 13.78 -22.46
C GLU A 844 -20.96 12.31 -22.85
N ILE A 845 -20.72 11.43 -21.87
CA ILE A 845 -20.47 10.00 -22.13
C ILE A 845 -21.74 9.32 -22.64
N MET A 846 -22.91 9.59 -22.04
CA MET A 846 -24.16 8.97 -22.49
C MET A 846 -24.56 9.47 -23.89
N ALA A 847 -24.34 10.74 -24.20
CA ALA A 847 -24.56 11.28 -25.54
C ALA A 847 -23.64 10.63 -26.59
N LEU A 848 -22.38 10.35 -26.23
CA LEU A 848 -21.47 9.58 -27.09
C LEU A 848 -22.00 8.16 -27.34
N LEU A 849 -22.41 7.45 -26.28
CA LEU A 849 -22.93 6.09 -26.40
C LEU A 849 -24.21 6.03 -27.25
N HIS A 850 -25.09 7.01 -27.12
CA HIS A 850 -26.27 7.16 -27.99
C HIS A 850 -25.88 7.39 -29.45
N ARG A 851 -24.91 8.26 -29.75
CA ARG A 851 -24.42 8.44 -31.14
C ARG A 851 -23.83 7.15 -31.73
N LEU A 852 -23.12 6.37 -30.92
CA LEU A 852 -22.56 5.09 -31.35
C LEU A 852 -23.67 4.05 -31.56
N ASN A 853 -24.62 3.95 -30.65
CA ASN A 853 -25.79 3.10 -30.85
C ASN A 853 -26.56 3.53 -32.11
N ASP A 854 -26.65 4.84 -32.34
CA ASP A 854 -27.29 5.41 -33.51
C ASP A 854 -26.64 4.97 -34.82
N ALA A 855 -25.30 4.91 -34.83
CA ALA A 855 -24.48 4.40 -35.91
C ALA A 855 -24.53 2.85 -36.07
N GLY A 856 -25.28 2.14 -35.23
CA GLY A 856 -25.53 0.70 -35.33
C GLY A 856 -24.72 -0.16 -34.37
N HIS A 857 -23.96 0.42 -33.45
CA HIS A 857 -23.25 -0.34 -32.42
C HIS A 857 -24.22 -0.92 -31.39
N THR A 858 -23.94 -2.13 -30.91
CA THR A 858 -24.67 -2.71 -29.77
C THR A 858 -24.02 -2.24 -28.49
N ILE A 859 -24.79 -1.66 -27.55
CA ILE A 859 -24.25 -1.09 -26.31
C ILE A 859 -24.75 -1.89 -25.12
N VAL A 860 -23.82 -2.40 -24.32
CA VAL A 860 -24.09 -3.05 -23.03
C VAL A 860 -23.46 -2.21 -21.94
N ILE A 861 -24.25 -1.62 -21.06
CA ILE A 861 -23.74 -0.93 -19.87
C ILE A 861 -23.98 -1.79 -18.62
N VAL A 862 -22.97 -1.94 -17.78
CA VAL A 862 -23.15 -2.42 -16.41
C VAL A 862 -23.18 -1.19 -15.53
N THR A 863 -24.23 -1.00 -14.74
CA THR A 863 -24.27 0.10 -13.78
C THR A 863 -25.23 -0.17 -12.63
N HIS A 864 -25.03 0.53 -11.51
CA HIS A 864 -25.96 0.59 -10.39
C HIS A 864 -26.78 1.89 -10.34
N ASP A 865 -26.48 2.90 -11.17
CA ASP A 865 -27.26 4.14 -11.24
C ASP A 865 -28.55 3.94 -12.06
N LEU A 866 -29.64 3.64 -11.35
CA LEU A 866 -30.94 3.44 -11.98
C LEU A 866 -31.52 4.70 -12.61
N ARG A 867 -31.07 5.90 -12.22
CA ARG A 867 -31.52 7.12 -12.89
C ARG A 867 -30.94 7.18 -14.29
N THR A 868 -29.64 6.91 -14.44
CA THR A 868 -29.00 6.76 -15.76
C THR A 868 -29.65 5.65 -16.59
N VAL A 869 -29.97 4.50 -15.97
CA VAL A 869 -30.67 3.41 -16.66
C VAL A 869 -32.06 3.83 -17.13
N ALA A 870 -32.84 4.48 -16.27
CA ALA A 870 -34.17 4.96 -16.61
C ALA A 870 -34.14 6.05 -17.69
N ASP A 871 -33.08 6.87 -17.75
CA ASP A 871 -32.93 7.94 -18.74
C ASP A 871 -32.49 7.40 -20.11
N HIS A 872 -31.68 6.33 -20.17
CA HIS A 872 -30.94 5.96 -21.38
C HIS A 872 -31.07 4.51 -21.89
N ALA A 873 -31.43 3.53 -21.06
CA ALA A 873 -31.47 2.14 -21.48
C ALA A 873 -32.85 1.74 -22.02
N ASP A 874 -32.87 0.90 -23.05
CA ASP A 874 -34.09 0.36 -23.65
C ASP A 874 -34.61 -0.88 -22.93
N ARG A 875 -33.67 -1.69 -22.43
CA ARG A 875 -33.92 -2.95 -21.72
C ARG A 875 -33.00 -3.05 -20.51
N VAL A 876 -33.52 -3.64 -19.44
CA VAL A 876 -32.79 -3.87 -18.20
C VAL A 876 -32.77 -5.36 -17.89
N VAL A 877 -31.58 -5.85 -17.53
CA VAL A 877 -31.35 -7.16 -16.95
C VAL A 877 -30.93 -6.97 -15.50
N VAL A 878 -31.75 -7.44 -14.58
CA VAL A 878 -31.47 -7.37 -13.14
C VAL A 878 -30.81 -8.68 -12.70
N MET A 879 -29.63 -8.56 -12.12
CA MET A 879 -28.87 -9.68 -11.57
C MET A 879 -28.82 -9.62 -10.05
N ASP A 880 -29.09 -10.76 -9.42
CA ASP A 880 -28.89 -10.98 -8.00
C ASP A 880 -28.30 -12.37 -7.74
N SER A 881 -27.31 -12.44 -6.84
CA SER A 881 -26.74 -13.70 -6.34
C SER A 881 -26.32 -14.71 -7.44
N GLY A 882 -25.82 -14.20 -8.58
CA GLY A 882 -25.39 -14.97 -9.74
C GLY A 882 -26.51 -15.43 -10.68
N ARG A 883 -27.74 -14.92 -10.53
CA ARG A 883 -28.91 -15.25 -11.35
C ARG A 883 -29.51 -13.99 -11.95
N VAL A 884 -30.25 -14.17 -13.03
CA VAL A 884 -31.13 -13.12 -13.59
C VAL A 884 -32.46 -13.21 -12.87
N VAL A 885 -32.89 -12.11 -12.25
CA VAL A 885 -34.17 -12.03 -11.51
C VAL A 885 -35.24 -11.28 -12.28
N ALA A 886 -34.84 -10.38 -13.18
CA ALA A 886 -35.73 -9.73 -14.13
C ALA A 886 -34.98 -9.44 -15.43
N ASP A 887 -35.69 -9.52 -16.56
CA ASP A 887 -35.15 -9.25 -17.89
C ASP A 887 -36.30 -8.78 -18.79
N GLY A 888 -36.26 -7.51 -19.20
CA GLY A 888 -37.32 -6.94 -20.01
C GLY A 888 -37.13 -5.45 -20.30
N PRO A 889 -38.09 -4.84 -21.02
CA PRO A 889 -38.09 -3.41 -21.28
C PRO A 889 -37.91 -2.61 -19.99
N THR A 890 -37.13 -1.53 -20.05
CA THR A 890 -36.76 -0.74 -18.86
C THR A 890 -37.96 -0.32 -18.03
N ARG A 891 -39.06 0.10 -18.67
CA ARG A 891 -40.29 0.52 -18.01
C ARG A 891 -40.98 -0.59 -17.24
N GLU A 892 -41.03 -1.79 -17.82
CA GLU A 892 -41.68 -2.94 -17.18
C GLU A 892 -40.87 -3.37 -15.96
N VAL A 893 -39.56 -3.54 -16.12
CA VAL A 893 -38.65 -3.98 -15.05
C VAL A 893 -38.57 -2.95 -13.92
N LEU A 894 -38.44 -1.66 -14.23
CA LEU A 894 -38.45 -0.61 -13.19
C LEU A 894 -39.82 -0.44 -12.53
N GLY A 895 -40.89 -0.87 -13.20
CA GLY A 895 -42.22 -1.00 -12.63
C GLY A 895 -42.36 -2.13 -11.61
N GLU A 896 -41.46 -3.11 -11.56
CA GLU A 896 -41.50 -4.23 -10.61
C GLU A 896 -40.77 -3.92 -9.30
N GLU A 897 -41.24 -2.91 -8.56
CA GLU A 897 -40.57 -2.47 -7.32
C GLU A 897 -40.32 -3.58 -6.30
N GLU A 898 -41.23 -4.55 -6.15
CA GLU A 898 -41.03 -5.67 -5.21
C GLU A 898 -39.85 -6.54 -5.64
N THR A 899 -39.75 -6.89 -6.93
CA THR A 899 -38.64 -7.63 -7.52
C THR A 899 -37.31 -6.88 -7.33
N LEU A 900 -37.31 -5.57 -7.61
CA LEU A 900 -36.13 -4.73 -7.44
C LEU A 900 -35.69 -4.64 -5.98
N ARG A 901 -36.62 -4.39 -5.05
CA ARG A 901 -36.30 -4.31 -3.62
C ARG A 901 -35.82 -5.64 -3.07
N ALA A 902 -36.37 -6.77 -3.52
CA ALA A 902 -35.86 -8.10 -3.17
C ALA A 902 -34.40 -8.27 -3.63
N ALA A 903 -34.05 -7.72 -4.79
CA ALA A 903 -32.68 -7.62 -5.28
C ALA A 903 -31.86 -6.48 -4.64
N GLY A 904 -32.41 -5.72 -3.67
CA GLY A 904 -31.80 -4.55 -3.02
C GLY A 904 -31.50 -3.38 -3.93
N ILE A 905 -32.39 -3.16 -4.90
CA ILE A 905 -32.31 -2.09 -5.86
C ILE A 905 -33.47 -1.14 -5.58
N VAL A 906 -33.18 0.16 -5.47
CA VAL A 906 -34.17 1.20 -5.17
C VAL A 906 -34.53 1.93 -6.46
N PRO A 907 -35.79 1.89 -6.92
CA PRO A 907 -36.21 2.57 -8.14
C PRO A 907 -36.02 4.10 -8.02
N PRO A 908 -35.83 4.82 -9.14
CA PRO A 908 -35.76 6.28 -9.11
C PRO A 908 -37.03 6.91 -8.50
N PRO A 909 -36.93 8.01 -7.72
CA PRO A 909 -38.08 8.65 -7.10
C PRO A 909 -39.22 8.99 -8.07
N ILE A 910 -38.90 9.33 -9.32
CA ILE A 910 -39.92 9.63 -10.35
C ILE A 910 -40.76 8.41 -10.74
N VAL A 911 -40.14 7.22 -10.76
CA VAL A 911 -40.81 5.94 -11.04
C VAL A 911 -41.80 5.66 -9.91
N SER A 912 -41.35 5.73 -8.66
CA SER A 912 -42.22 5.52 -7.50
C SER A 912 -43.35 6.55 -7.39
N LEU A 913 -43.09 7.82 -7.71
CA LEU A 913 -44.14 8.84 -7.76
C LEU A 913 -45.18 8.55 -8.86
N SER A 914 -44.74 8.21 -10.08
CA SER A 914 -45.64 7.92 -11.19
C SER A 914 -46.57 6.74 -10.90
N LYS A 915 -46.09 5.74 -10.15
CA LYS A 915 -46.90 4.59 -9.70
C LYS A 915 -48.08 4.99 -8.83
N THR A 916 -47.97 6.07 -8.05
CA THR A 916 -49.11 6.59 -7.28
C THR A 916 -50.25 7.08 -8.16
N TYR A 917 -50.00 7.32 -9.46
CA TYR A 917 -51.00 7.61 -10.48
C TYR A 917 -51.41 6.38 -11.31
N GLY A 918 -50.87 5.20 -11.01
CA GLY A 918 -51.14 3.95 -11.74
C GLY A 918 -50.41 3.82 -13.08
N VAL A 919 -49.30 4.56 -13.27
CA VAL A 919 -48.44 4.46 -14.46
C VAL A 919 -46.98 4.34 -14.05
N VAL A 920 -46.09 4.06 -15.01
CA VAL A 920 -44.64 3.97 -14.77
C VAL A 920 -43.94 4.93 -15.72
N ALA A 921 -43.67 6.15 -15.25
CA ALA A 921 -42.86 7.13 -15.97
C ALA A 921 -41.38 6.94 -15.60
N LEU A 922 -40.51 6.92 -16.60
CA LEU A 922 -39.08 6.70 -16.41
C LEU A 922 -38.32 8.01 -16.11
N THR A 923 -38.81 9.14 -16.62
CA THR A 923 -38.14 10.44 -16.55
C THR A 923 -39.05 11.52 -15.98
N VAL A 924 -38.46 12.63 -15.52
CA VAL A 924 -39.19 13.82 -15.09
C VAL A 924 -39.97 14.42 -16.26
N GLU A 925 -39.37 14.46 -17.45
CA GLU A 925 -39.94 14.95 -18.71
C GLU A 925 -41.25 14.25 -19.04
N GLU A 926 -41.22 12.92 -18.98
CA GLU A 926 -42.35 12.07 -19.33
C GLU A 926 -43.52 12.25 -18.35
N LEU A 927 -43.26 12.27 -17.05
CA LEU A 927 -44.32 12.48 -16.06
C LEU A 927 -44.86 13.92 -16.13
N ALA A 928 -43.99 14.92 -16.27
CA ALA A 928 -44.39 16.32 -16.36
C ALA A 928 -45.30 16.57 -17.58
N GLY A 929 -44.98 15.97 -18.74
CA GLY A 929 -45.79 16.11 -19.95
C GLY A 929 -47.18 15.46 -19.86
N ALA A 930 -47.36 14.51 -18.94
CA ALA A 930 -48.62 13.80 -18.70
C ALA A 930 -49.48 14.42 -17.59
N LEU A 931 -48.92 15.27 -16.72
CA LEU A 931 -49.65 15.90 -15.64
C LEU A 931 -50.31 17.20 -16.12
N VAL A 932 -51.62 17.33 -15.86
CA VAL A 932 -52.43 18.49 -16.25
C VAL A 932 -53.18 19.06 -15.05
N ARG A 933 -53.33 20.39 -14.97
CA ARG A 933 -54.17 21.03 -13.95
C ARG A 933 -55.65 20.78 -14.23
N ARG A 934 -56.42 20.41 -13.20
CA ARG A 934 -57.87 20.26 -13.26
C ARG A 934 -58.49 21.57 -13.74
N GLY A 935 -59.06 21.57 -14.94
CA GLY A 935 -59.71 22.73 -15.57
C GLY A 935 -59.06 23.21 -16.88
N GLU A 936 -57.86 22.74 -17.22
CA GLU A 936 -57.19 23.06 -18.50
C GLU A 936 -57.38 21.98 -19.59
N GLY A 937 -58.16 20.93 -19.30
CA GLY A 937 -58.56 19.90 -20.27
C GLY A 937 -59.98 20.16 -20.78
N GLY A 938 -60.08 21.00 -21.81
CA GLY A 938 -61.27 21.14 -22.66
C GLY A 938 -61.05 20.47 -24.00
#